data_AF-A0A7R8ZLB7-F1
#
_entry.id   AF-A0A7R8ZLB7-F1
#
_cell.length_a   1.000
_cell.length_b   1.000
_cell.length_c   1.000
_cell.angle_alpha   90.00
_cell.angle_beta   90.00
_cell.angle_gamma   90.00
#
_symmetry.space_group_name_H-M   'P 1'
#
loop_
_entity.id
_entity.type
_entity.pdbx_description
1 polymer ?
#
loop_
_entity_poly.entity_id
_entity_poly.type
_entity_poly.pdbx_seq_one_letter_code
_entity_poly.pdbx_strand_id
1 'polypeptide(L)'
;MIRRRVVATGIGLVTPLGCGVEHVWSRLVVGRSGINALWGDKLYESLPVRIAGKVPEEGEGCFSADTVSGWAAHRGTPRAILFALHAANQAMEMARWKPETDTEKERTGVAIGSGIAGLDAIAEASASIKSGHPKRISPFFVPGILPNMAAGQVGIHYGIRGPTLCTATACAAGAHSIGDAARLIQYGDADVMIAGGSEACISPISLTGFHRARALATSFNDEPHEASRPFDSKREGFVVSEGAGIVVLEELEHARRRGAKIYAEILGYGLTGDGHHVTAPREDGKGVIACMSRAMEDGGVGKGDIGYINAHATSTPLGDAAEAVAIRNLFQQNCDDIWVSSTKGSLGHLLGAAGAVEAIFTMLSCYSGIIPPNVNLEDPDVIRGVRLVPIRSVDWIDTDKKVALCNSFGFGGTNACLCIGEYVDPLRILGCSIQICVFDVDSEHGFFSGPGTCPAWHIGPPPPVLIDASVLLADPQCRDFPNGSVKFQTCFILAESHFNLKEWKRAEELYRKTIQLRKFAGKLKKSSSATAVKQEDAASNAPTSTTASSRTSLVRAGLPVPSRNQGQIASRQGKKTSTLPPPANPALPVASGMKQGSQNNLSASTTTVTTTTSSSTAVTGNASTAAKPIVSGALRVHVPSDVELKFRMHLCLVEMKDIGGAMQLLSSISLRFRTPKHNMALGKLYKECGSDRSAICSFKEVLKVSPRSLDAARELLLLGTKLSEILSLVIRGLPADPSLGVEWIGQWLTGLSHLASPSTVAEAVASLDAIKPPFKTSSTLIMVTLATAMYRQGSLVDAVLLLERIQKAMTYTNKVPEVWTIKGLILMEIGKFPEAIDCFKQALILWPKFFPAHLYMVQCHQSLMLPQTVVMGLHAFKQMGNCPEGLTLYASVLKRQVGSLVKATKLLDRALSLNPGYVNAAIYLAMVYREVS
;
A
#
# COMPACT_ATOMS: atom_id res chain seq x y z
N MET A 1 4.72 -15.45 -22.37
CA MET A 1 5.97 -14.85 -21.82
C MET A 1 5.65 -14.29 -20.44
N ILE A 2 6.66 -14.08 -19.58
CA ILE A 2 6.47 -13.40 -18.29
C ILE A 2 6.38 -11.89 -18.58
N ARG A 3 5.44 -11.17 -17.94
CA ARG A 3 5.31 -9.71 -18.08
C ARG A 3 6.56 -9.04 -17.48
N ARG A 4 7.26 -8.22 -18.27
CA ARG A 4 8.38 -7.41 -17.77
C ARG A 4 7.83 -6.35 -16.80
N ARG A 5 8.41 -6.24 -15.60
CA ARG A 5 7.96 -5.26 -14.58
C ARG A 5 8.54 -3.88 -14.90
N VAL A 6 7.79 -2.81 -14.64
CA VAL A 6 8.19 -1.43 -15.03
C VAL A 6 8.24 -0.53 -13.80
N VAL A 7 9.37 0.15 -13.63
CA VAL A 7 9.66 1.00 -12.47
C VAL A 7 10.07 2.41 -12.88
N ALA A 8 9.70 3.38 -12.05
CA ALA A 8 10.14 4.77 -12.17
C ALA A 8 11.49 4.95 -11.45
N THR A 9 12.54 5.26 -12.21
CA THR A 9 13.91 5.42 -11.69
C THR A 9 14.35 6.88 -11.55
N GLY A 10 13.70 7.79 -12.28
CA GLY A 10 13.88 9.23 -12.16
C GLY A 10 12.60 9.97 -12.47
N ILE A 11 12.43 11.16 -11.90
CA ILE A 11 11.24 12.00 -12.00
C ILE A 11 11.65 13.47 -12.05
N GLY A 12 10.90 14.32 -12.75
CA GLY A 12 11.19 15.74 -12.88
C GLY A 12 9.92 16.58 -13.04
N LEU A 13 9.92 17.76 -12.43
CA LEU A 13 8.73 18.60 -12.27
C LEU A 13 8.99 20.08 -12.57
N VAL A 14 8.14 20.64 -13.44
CA VAL A 14 7.98 22.08 -13.69
C VAL A 14 6.51 22.42 -13.49
N THR A 15 6.18 23.26 -12.52
CA THR A 15 4.79 23.47 -12.08
C THR A 15 4.54 24.91 -11.59
N PRO A 16 3.28 25.31 -11.36
CA PRO A 16 2.96 26.60 -10.73
C PRO A 16 3.46 26.75 -9.28
N LEU A 17 3.83 25.64 -8.62
CA LEU A 17 4.51 25.69 -7.31
C LEU A 17 6.02 25.96 -7.45
N GLY A 18 6.58 25.86 -8.66
CA GLY A 18 7.99 26.02 -8.98
C GLY A 18 8.55 24.87 -9.83
N CYS A 19 9.87 24.91 -10.02
CA CYS A 19 10.67 23.85 -10.64
C CYS A 19 11.38 23.01 -9.56
N GLY A 20 11.59 21.73 -9.84
CA GLY A 20 12.38 20.83 -9.02
C GLY A 20 11.54 19.96 -8.07
N VAL A 21 11.73 18.64 -8.12
CA VAL A 21 10.94 17.65 -7.35
C VAL A 21 10.83 17.98 -5.85
N GLU A 22 11.94 18.21 -5.14
CA GLU A 22 11.90 18.45 -3.68
C GLU A 22 11.21 19.78 -3.31
N HIS A 23 11.44 20.81 -4.13
CA HIS A 23 10.85 22.14 -3.98
C HIS A 23 9.34 22.13 -4.21
N VAL A 24 8.90 21.48 -5.28
CA VAL A 24 7.48 21.33 -5.61
C VAL A 24 6.77 20.43 -4.60
N TRP A 25 7.38 19.30 -4.22
CA TRP A 25 6.81 18.36 -3.25
C TRP A 25 6.63 18.98 -1.87
N SER A 26 7.66 19.68 -1.35
CA SER A 26 7.56 20.34 -0.04
C SER A 26 6.50 21.45 -0.02
N ARG A 27 6.32 22.19 -1.12
CA ARG A 27 5.24 23.19 -1.27
C ARG A 27 3.84 22.56 -1.38
N LEU A 28 3.71 21.43 -2.09
CA LEU A 28 2.45 20.69 -2.23
C LEU A 28 1.98 20.06 -0.91
N VAL A 29 2.88 19.39 -0.18
CA VAL A 29 2.55 18.70 1.08
C VAL A 29 2.02 19.67 2.14
N VAL A 30 2.57 20.90 2.21
CA VAL A 30 2.06 21.95 3.12
C VAL A 30 0.88 22.75 2.57
N GLY A 31 0.31 22.34 1.43
CA GLY A 31 -0.94 22.90 0.87
C GLY A 31 -0.82 24.31 0.29
N ARG A 32 0.33 24.69 -0.29
CA ARG A 32 0.43 25.96 -1.03
C ARG A 32 -0.36 25.90 -2.34
N SER A 33 -0.97 27.02 -2.72
CA SER A 33 -1.47 27.24 -4.08
C SER A 33 -0.44 27.97 -4.93
N GLY A 34 -0.27 27.54 -6.18
CA GLY A 34 0.48 28.22 -7.23
C GLY A 34 -0.41 29.05 -8.17
N ILE A 35 -1.71 29.14 -7.87
CA ILE A 35 -2.66 29.93 -8.67
C ILE A 35 -2.54 31.40 -8.30
N ASN A 36 -2.33 32.24 -9.32
CA ASN A 36 -2.09 33.67 -9.17
C ASN A 36 -3.00 34.48 -10.11
N ALA A 37 -3.16 35.76 -9.81
CA ALA A 37 -3.84 36.70 -10.69
C ALA A 37 -2.93 37.11 -11.86
N LEU A 38 -3.55 37.40 -13.01
CA LEU A 38 -2.93 37.88 -14.25
C LEU A 38 -3.01 39.42 -14.35
N TRP A 39 -2.97 40.11 -13.20
CA TRP A 39 -3.05 41.56 -13.12
C TRP A 39 -1.76 42.23 -13.62
N GLY A 40 -1.88 43.44 -14.16
CA GLY A 40 -0.76 44.21 -14.71
C GLY A 40 -0.45 43.93 -16.18
N ASP A 41 -0.94 42.82 -16.74
CA ASP A 41 -0.92 42.59 -18.19
C ASP A 41 -2.26 42.98 -18.83
N LYS A 42 -2.20 44.03 -19.66
CA LYS A 42 -3.32 44.62 -20.40
C LYS A 42 -4.03 43.65 -21.36
N LEU A 43 -3.36 42.56 -21.75
CA LEU A 43 -3.97 41.49 -22.55
C LEU A 43 -5.07 40.73 -21.79
N TYR A 44 -5.02 40.74 -20.44
CA TYR A 44 -5.96 40.02 -19.58
C TYR A 44 -6.94 40.92 -18.85
N GLU A 45 -6.65 42.23 -18.68
CA GLU A 45 -7.53 43.20 -18.00
C GLU A 45 -8.99 43.18 -18.51
N SER A 46 -9.19 42.99 -19.81
CA SER A 46 -10.52 42.96 -20.45
C SER A 46 -11.25 41.60 -20.39
N LEU A 47 -10.61 40.55 -19.85
CA LEU A 47 -11.15 39.19 -19.86
C LEU A 47 -12.02 38.89 -18.63
N PRO A 48 -13.08 38.07 -18.77
CA PRO A 48 -13.85 37.59 -17.62
C PRO A 48 -13.05 36.73 -16.63
N VAL A 49 -11.97 36.08 -17.08
CA VAL A 49 -11.09 35.24 -16.26
C VAL A 49 -9.68 35.82 -16.30
N ARG A 50 -9.14 36.17 -15.12
CA ARG A 50 -7.87 36.87 -14.92
C ARG A 50 -6.98 36.12 -13.91
N ILE A 51 -7.10 34.80 -13.88
CA ILE A 51 -6.40 33.91 -12.94
C ILE A 51 -5.83 32.69 -13.67
N ALA A 52 -4.64 32.24 -13.28
CA ALA A 52 -4.01 31.03 -13.80
C ALA A 52 -2.93 30.47 -12.85
N GLY A 53 -2.64 29.18 -12.98
CA GLY A 53 -1.41 28.58 -12.45
C GLY A 53 -0.26 28.77 -13.45
N LYS A 54 0.42 29.92 -13.42
CA LYS A 54 1.63 30.17 -14.22
C LYS A 54 2.85 29.55 -13.53
N VAL A 55 3.79 29.00 -14.30
CA VAL A 55 5.11 28.61 -13.76
C VAL A 55 5.87 29.88 -13.36
N PRO A 56 6.40 29.99 -12.13
CA PRO A 56 7.08 31.20 -11.67
C PRO A 56 8.43 31.39 -12.39
N GLU A 57 8.75 32.63 -12.75
CA GLU A 57 9.96 33.00 -13.50
C GLU A 57 10.98 33.78 -12.65
N GLU A 58 10.58 34.17 -11.43
CA GLU A 58 11.42 34.87 -10.46
C GLU A 58 11.39 34.18 -9.09
N GLY A 59 12.47 34.35 -8.32
CA GLY A 59 12.58 33.84 -6.95
C GLY A 59 13.09 32.40 -6.82
N GLU A 60 12.98 31.84 -5.62
CA GLU A 60 13.49 30.50 -5.30
C GLU A 60 12.70 29.39 -6.01
N GLY A 61 13.44 28.56 -6.76
CA GLY A 61 12.91 27.47 -7.59
C GLY A 61 11.98 27.94 -8.71
N CYS A 62 12.30 29.09 -9.31
CA CYS A 62 11.69 29.54 -10.54
C CYS A 62 12.21 28.76 -11.77
N PHE A 63 11.47 28.87 -12.88
CA PHE A 63 11.94 28.46 -14.19
C PHE A 63 12.85 29.53 -14.80
N SER A 64 13.95 29.10 -15.43
CA SER A 64 14.72 29.93 -16.35
C SER A 64 15.01 29.16 -17.64
N ALA A 65 14.79 29.80 -18.78
CA ALA A 65 15.07 29.22 -20.11
C ALA A 65 16.56 28.90 -20.30
N ASP A 66 17.45 29.66 -19.66
CA ASP A 66 18.91 29.50 -19.79
C ASP A 66 19.43 28.19 -19.13
N THR A 67 18.59 27.51 -18.34
CA THR A 67 18.88 26.18 -17.80
C THR A 67 18.77 25.05 -18.84
N VAL A 68 18.22 25.35 -20.03
CA VAL A 68 18.08 24.41 -21.14
C VAL A 68 19.15 24.70 -22.19
N SER A 69 20.01 23.72 -22.47
CA SER A 69 21.22 23.89 -23.28
C SER A 69 21.11 23.31 -24.70
N GLY A 70 22.07 23.67 -25.56
CA GLY A 70 22.17 23.17 -26.93
C GLY A 70 21.10 23.72 -27.87
N TRP A 71 20.70 22.93 -28.86
CA TRP A 71 19.76 23.39 -29.91
C TRP A 71 18.35 23.71 -29.42
N ALA A 72 17.99 23.34 -28.18
CA ALA A 72 16.73 23.73 -27.58
C ALA A 72 16.72 25.20 -27.14
N ALA A 73 17.89 25.78 -26.86
CA ALA A 73 18.08 27.17 -26.41
C ALA A 73 17.86 28.22 -27.53
N HIS A 74 17.34 27.83 -28.69
CA HIS A 74 17.03 28.78 -29.75
C HIS A 74 15.96 29.80 -29.30
N ARG A 75 16.23 31.08 -29.58
CA ARG A 75 15.32 32.18 -29.25
C ARG A 75 13.99 31.99 -30.02
N GLY A 76 12.92 31.68 -29.28
CA GLY A 76 11.60 31.38 -29.84
C GLY A 76 11.15 29.91 -29.71
N THR A 77 11.93 29.04 -29.04
CA THR A 77 11.43 27.72 -28.62
C THR A 77 10.21 27.89 -27.69
N PRO A 78 9.08 27.20 -27.93
CA PRO A 78 7.88 27.29 -27.08
C PRO A 78 8.12 26.86 -25.63
N ARG A 79 7.42 27.53 -24.70
CA ARG A 79 7.45 27.23 -23.25
C ARG A 79 7.27 25.75 -22.94
N ALA A 80 6.28 25.08 -23.54
CA ALA A 80 6.01 23.66 -23.31
C ALA A 80 7.21 22.74 -23.69
N ILE A 81 7.97 23.10 -24.72
CA ILE A 81 9.18 22.35 -25.10
C ILE A 81 10.29 22.57 -24.08
N LEU A 82 10.49 23.81 -23.62
CA LEU A 82 11.49 24.13 -22.60
C LEU A 82 11.16 23.51 -21.23
N PHE A 83 9.89 23.51 -20.83
CA PHE A 83 9.42 22.82 -19.62
C PHE A 83 9.64 21.30 -19.70
N ALA A 84 9.34 20.68 -20.85
CA ALA A 84 9.57 19.26 -21.08
C ALA A 84 11.05 18.90 -20.95
N LEU A 85 11.94 19.72 -21.52
CA LEU A 85 13.39 19.52 -21.42
C LEU A 85 13.92 19.74 -20.00
N HIS A 86 13.51 20.80 -19.31
CA HIS A 86 13.93 21.04 -17.92
C HIS A 86 13.49 19.90 -16.99
N ALA A 87 12.25 19.42 -17.14
CA ALA A 87 11.76 18.25 -16.41
C ALA A 87 12.48 16.95 -16.83
N ALA A 88 12.80 16.76 -18.10
CA ALA A 88 13.56 15.60 -18.58
C ALA A 88 15.01 15.60 -18.07
N ASN A 89 15.66 16.76 -17.97
CA ASN A 89 17.00 16.91 -17.40
C ASN A 89 17.01 16.43 -15.94
N GLN A 90 16.08 16.94 -15.12
CA GLN A 90 15.95 16.47 -13.75
C GLN A 90 15.64 14.97 -13.66
N ALA A 91 14.74 14.45 -14.51
CA ALA A 91 14.39 13.03 -14.49
C ALA A 91 15.57 12.13 -14.88
N MET A 92 16.35 12.50 -15.90
CA MET A 92 17.53 11.76 -16.38
C MET A 92 18.69 11.82 -15.37
N GLU A 93 18.92 12.97 -14.74
CA GLU A 93 19.89 13.12 -13.64
C GLU A 93 19.51 12.27 -12.42
N MET A 94 18.23 12.29 -12.01
CA MET A 94 17.74 11.49 -10.88
C MET A 94 17.75 9.98 -11.17
N ALA A 95 17.51 9.56 -12.41
CA ALA A 95 17.70 8.18 -12.85
C ALA A 95 19.18 7.79 -12.97
N ARG A 96 20.08 8.76 -13.16
CA ARG A 96 21.47 8.54 -13.60
C ARG A 96 21.53 7.67 -14.86
N TRP A 97 20.65 7.95 -15.84
CA TRP A 97 20.66 7.26 -17.14
C TRP A 97 21.35 8.12 -18.20
N LYS A 98 22.32 7.55 -18.91
CA LYS A 98 23.04 8.17 -20.03
C LYS A 98 23.33 7.06 -21.05
N PRO A 99 22.56 6.95 -22.15
CA PRO A 99 22.79 5.91 -23.14
C PRO A 99 24.02 6.27 -23.99
N GLU A 100 25.12 5.51 -23.86
CA GLU A 100 26.39 5.83 -24.53
C GLU A 100 26.59 5.01 -25.81
N THR A 101 26.24 3.72 -25.79
CA THR A 101 26.28 2.85 -26.97
C THR A 101 25.11 3.11 -27.93
N ASP A 102 25.24 2.70 -29.19
CA ASP A 102 24.14 2.77 -30.16
C ASP A 102 22.96 1.89 -29.73
N THR A 103 23.22 0.71 -29.16
CA THR A 103 22.17 -0.18 -28.62
C THR A 103 21.41 0.48 -27.47
N GLU A 104 22.07 1.12 -26.49
CA GLU A 104 21.35 1.82 -25.41
C GLU A 104 20.48 2.98 -25.94
N LYS A 105 20.92 3.66 -27.01
CA LYS A 105 20.15 4.72 -27.67
C LYS A 105 18.94 4.18 -28.42
N GLU A 106 19.06 3.00 -29.04
CA GLU A 106 17.97 2.28 -29.72
C GLU A 106 16.99 1.61 -28.74
N ARG A 107 17.48 1.22 -27.55
CA ARG A 107 16.67 0.64 -26.45
C ARG A 107 16.09 1.67 -25.48
N THR A 108 16.47 2.94 -25.62
CA THR A 108 15.81 4.08 -24.97
C THR A 108 14.76 4.68 -25.91
N GLY A 109 13.59 5.06 -25.41
CA GLY A 109 12.58 5.83 -26.17
C GLY A 109 12.04 7.05 -25.41
N VAL A 110 11.13 7.80 -26.05
CA VAL A 110 10.53 9.03 -25.52
C VAL A 110 9.02 9.07 -25.81
N ALA A 111 8.20 9.33 -24.79
CA ALA A 111 6.74 9.40 -24.89
C ALA A 111 6.20 10.60 -24.10
N ILE A 112 6.09 11.78 -24.73
CA ILE A 112 5.64 13.01 -24.06
C ILE A 112 4.32 13.47 -24.69
N GLY A 113 3.25 13.43 -23.91
CA GLY A 113 1.93 13.89 -24.30
C GLY A 113 1.75 15.41 -24.21
N SER A 114 0.80 15.93 -24.98
CA SER A 114 0.39 17.33 -25.01
C SER A 114 -1.12 17.41 -25.23
N GLY A 115 -1.80 18.37 -24.59
CA GLY A 115 -3.24 18.53 -24.69
C GLY A 115 -3.66 19.38 -25.88
N ILE A 116 -2.96 20.51 -26.09
CA ILE A 116 -3.24 21.50 -27.16
C ILE A 116 -1.92 22.02 -27.75
N ALA A 117 -1.93 22.40 -29.03
CA ALA A 117 -0.82 23.10 -29.67
C ALA A 117 -0.60 24.52 -29.08
N GLY A 118 0.60 25.09 -29.25
CA GLY A 118 0.93 26.45 -28.77
C GLY A 118 0.07 27.55 -29.40
N LEU A 119 -1.04 27.91 -28.74
CA LEU A 119 -2.08 28.78 -29.29
C LEU A 119 -1.59 30.21 -29.59
N ASP A 120 -0.68 30.76 -28.77
CA ASP A 120 -0.14 32.11 -28.97
C ASP A 120 0.68 32.22 -30.25
N ALA A 121 1.57 31.26 -30.52
CA ALA A 121 2.34 31.24 -31.76
C ALA A 121 1.42 31.20 -32.99
N ILE A 122 0.29 30.47 -32.92
CA ILE A 122 -0.73 30.41 -33.98
C ILE A 122 -1.44 31.77 -34.11
N ALA A 123 -1.79 32.42 -33.00
CA ALA A 123 -2.46 33.73 -32.99
C ALA A 123 -1.53 34.84 -33.52
N GLU A 124 -0.27 34.89 -33.07
CA GLU A 124 0.76 35.82 -33.52
C GLU A 124 1.06 35.65 -35.02
N ALA A 125 1.24 34.41 -35.49
CA ALA A 125 1.44 34.14 -36.91
C ALA A 125 0.23 34.59 -37.75
N SER A 126 -1.00 34.33 -37.28
CA SER A 126 -2.23 34.80 -37.94
C SER A 126 -2.30 36.33 -38.00
N ALA A 127 -1.96 37.01 -36.90
CA ALA A 127 -1.92 38.48 -36.84
C ALA A 127 -0.84 39.07 -37.77
N SER A 128 0.36 38.46 -37.81
CA SER A 128 1.45 38.91 -38.67
C SER A 128 1.12 38.74 -40.16
N ILE A 129 0.42 37.67 -40.55
CA ILE A 129 -0.09 37.48 -41.92
C ILE A 129 -1.13 38.56 -42.26
N LYS A 130 -2.16 38.73 -41.41
CA LYS A 130 -3.23 39.72 -41.62
C LYS A 130 -2.72 41.15 -41.70
N SER A 131 -1.66 41.47 -40.96
CA SER A 131 -0.98 42.76 -40.98
C SER A 131 -0.01 42.95 -42.16
N GLY A 132 0.00 42.04 -43.15
CA GLY A 132 0.85 42.14 -44.34
C GLY A 132 2.32 41.76 -44.13
N HIS A 133 2.66 41.10 -43.01
CA HIS A 133 4.02 40.77 -42.60
C HIS A 133 4.30 39.24 -42.51
N PRO A 134 4.01 38.41 -43.54
CA PRO A 134 4.27 36.97 -43.47
C PRO A 134 5.76 36.63 -43.32
N LYS A 135 6.66 37.49 -43.82
CA LYS A 135 8.13 37.36 -43.68
C LYS A 135 8.66 37.50 -42.24
N ARG A 136 7.80 37.83 -41.25
CA ARG A 136 8.16 37.84 -39.83
C ARG A 136 7.91 36.50 -39.12
N ILE A 137 7.26 35.54 -39.76
CA ILE A 137 7.06 34.20 -39.19
C ILE A 137 8.42 33.49 -39.11
N SER A 138 8.75 32.98 -37.92
CA SER A 138 9.98 32.21 -37.68
C SER A 138 9.99 30.92 -38.52
N PRO A 139 11.14 30.49 -39.09
CA PRO A 139 11.25 29.16 -39.70
C PRO A 139 10.97 28.03 -38.68
N PHE A 140 11.12 28.30 -37.39
CA PHE A 140 10.78 27.38 -36.30
C PHE A 140 9.29 27.36 -35.92
N PHE A 141 8.42 28.14 -36.60
CA PHE A 141 6.99 28.18 -36.29
C PHE A 141 6.32 26.81 -36.34
N VAL A 142 6.51 26.03 -37.42
CA VAL A 142 5.90 24.69 -37.54
C VAL A 142 6.46 23.72 -36.49
N PRO A 143 7.80 23.60 -36.29
CA PRO A 143 8.38 22.90 -35.13
C PRO A 143 7.90 23.41 -33.75
N GLY A 144 7.40 24.64 -33.65
CA GLY A 144 6.90 25.23 -32.41
C GLY A 144 5.44 24.91 -32.09
N ILE A 145 4.62 24.58 -33.10
CA ILE A 145 3.18 24.27 -32.90
C ILE A 145 2.85 22.78 -32.99
N LEU A 146 3.78 21.94 -33.46
CA LEU A 146 3.60 20.48 -33.54
C LEU A 146 3.65 19.83 -32.14
N PRO A 147 2.58 19.18 -31.65
CA PRO A 147 2.51 18.65 -30.29
C PRO A 147 3.63 17.65 -29.95
N ASN A 148 4.08 16.85 -30.94
CA ASN A 148 5.12 15.84 -30.75
C ASN A 148 6.53 16.41 -30.57
N MET A 149 6.73 17.72 -30.75
CA MET A 149 8.07 18.30 -30.71
C MET A 149 8.66 18.39 -29.30
N ALA A 150 7.86 18.30 -28.23
CA ALA A 150 8.39 18.08 -26.88
C ALA A 150 9.15 16.73 -26.78
N ALA A 151 8.55 15.64 -27.27
CA ALA A 151 9.19 14.33 -27.34
C ALA A 151 10.40 14.32 -28.29
N GLY A 152 10.26 14.92 -29.48
CA GLY A 152 11.35 15.00 -30.46
C GLY A 152 12.56 15.82 -29.97
N GLN A 153 12.33 16.91 -29.24
CA GLN A 153 13.39 17.74 -28.67
C GLN A 153 14.17 17.01 -27.56
N VAL A 154 13.46 16.33 -26.65
CA VAL A 154 14.10 15.46 -25.63
C VAL A 154 14.88 14.34 -26.31
N GLY A 155 14.31 13.67 -27.32
CA GLY A 155 14.99 12.62 -28.08
C GLY A 155 16.30 13.10 -28.72
N ILE A 156 16.29 14.27 -29.39
CA ILE A 156 17.47 14.86 -30.02
C ILE A 156 18.49 15.34 -28.98
N HIS A 157 18.06 15.91 -27.85
CA HIS A 157 18.95 16.39 -26.79
C HIS A 157 19.79 15.25 -26.17
N TYR A 158 19.20 14.05 -26.05
CA TYR A 158 19.88 12.86 -25.50
C TYR A 158 20.42 11.89 -26.56
N GLY A 159 20.26 12.18 -27.86
CA GLY A 159 20.69 11.29 -28.95
C GLY A 159 19.95 9.94 -29.01
N ILE A 160 18.71 9.91 -28.52
CA ILE A 160 17.85 8.72 -28.41
C ILE A 160 17.32 8.32 -29.79
N ARG A 161 17.18 7.00 -30.03
CA ARG A 161 16.80 6.41 -31.33
C ARG A 161 15.68 5.38 -31.28
N GLY A 162 15.28 4.91 -30.10
CA GLY A 162 14.12 4.04 -29.94
C GLY A 162 12.77 4.76 -30.09
N PRO A 163 11.66 4.11 -29.67
CA PRO A 163 10.31 4.62 -29.92
C PRO A 163 10.10 6.06 -29.45
N THR A 164 9.79 6.97 -30.38
CA THR A 164 9.52 8.39 -30.09
C THR A 164 8.09 8.74 -30.49
N LEU A 165 7.25 9.07 -29.49
CA LEU A 165 5.81 9.25 -29.64
C LEU A 165 5.25 10.39 -28.76
N CYS A 166 4.04 10.84 -29.08
CA CYS A 166 3.30 11.87 -28.36
C CYS A 166 1.81 11.56 -28.39
N THR A 167 1.20 11.31 -27.23
CA THR A 167 -0.24 11.04 -27.14
C THR A 167 -1.00 12.35 -27.02
N ALA A 168 -1.87 12.68 -28.00
CA ALA A 168 -2.72 13.87 -27.98
C ALA A 168 -4.16 13.49 -27.61
N THR A 169 -4.46 13.47 -26.31
CA THR A 169 -5.76 13.03 -25.75
C THR A 169 -6.29 14.01 -24.69
N ALA A 170 -6.18 15.31 -24.99
CA ALA A 170 -6.51 16.40 -24.07
C ALA A 170 -5.87 16.17 -22.69
N CYS A 171 -6.64 16.29 -21.61
CA CYS A 171 -6.18 16.21 -20.22
C CYS A 171 -5.60 14.84 -19.81
N ALA A 172 -5.92 13.78 -20.56
CA ALA A 172 -5.41 12.44 -20.30
C ALA A 172 -4.02 12.19 -20.94
N ALA A 173 -3.52 13.11 -21.78
CA ALA A 173 -2.32 12.95 -22.60
C ALA A 173 -1.10 12.41 -21.82
N GLY A 174 -0.65 13.10 -20.78
CA GLY A 174 0.53 12.68 -19.99
C GLY A 174 0.35 11.36 -19.24
N ALA A 175 -0.88 11.02 -18.82
CA ALA A 175 -1.16 9.73 -18.17
C ALA A 175 -1.19 8.58 -19.18
N HIS A 176 -1.79 8.78 -20.36
CA HIS A 176 -1.71 7.82 -21.46
C HIS A 176 -0.25 7.61 -21.89
N SER A 177 0.54 8.67 -22.12
CA SER A 177 1.94 8.52 -22.55
C SER A 177 2.83 7.78 -21.53
N ILE A 178 2.57 7.91 -20.22
CA ILE A 178 3.23 7.08 -19.19
C ILE A 178 2.80 5.60 -19.29
N GLY A 179 1.49 5.33 -19.45
CA GLY A 179 0.98 3.97 -19.58
C GLY A 179 1.41 3.29 -20.89
N ASP A 180 1.41 4.01 -22.00
CA ASP A 180 1.84 3.55 -23.33
C ASP A 180 3.35 3.25 -23.32
N ALA A 181 4.16 4.09 -22.67
CA ALA A 181 5.58 3.82 -22.43
C ALA A 181 5.83 2.58 -21.57
N ALA A 182 5.05 2.40 -20.49
CA ALA A 182 5.13 1.18 -19.69
C ALA A 182 4.77 -0.07 -20.51
N ARG A 183 3.82 0.04 -21.46
CA ARG A 183 3.51 -1.05 -22.41
C ARG A 183 4.66 -1.32 -23.39
N LEU A 184 5.30 -0.30 -23.97
CA LEU A 184 6.46 -0.50 -24.86
C LEU A 184 7.61 -1.24 -24.17
N ILE A 185 7.86 -0.95 -22.89
CA ILE A 185 8.83 -1.72 -22.08
C ILE A 185 8.35 -3.16 -21.85
N GLN A 186 7.06 -3.36 -21.56
CA GLN A 186 6.44 -4.67 -21.31
C GLN A 186 6.42 -5.60 -22.53
N TYR A 187 6.17 -5.06 -23.73
CA TYR A 187 6.23 -5.79 -25.00
C TYR A 187 7.67 -6.01 -25.48
N GLY A 188 8.62 -5.20 -25.01
CA GLY A 188 10.04 -5.36 -25.27
C GLY A 188 10.57 -4.44 -26.37
N ASP A 189 9.80 -3.45 -26.84
CA ASP A 189 10.22 -2.46 -27.82
C ASP A 189 11.33 -1.53 -27.27
N ALA A 190 11.33 -1.30 -25.96
CA ALA A 190 12.34 -0.54 -25.23
C ALA A 190 12.74 -1.22 -23.91
N ASP A 191 13.83 -0.76 -23.32
CA ASP A 191 14.24 -1.08 -21.94
C ASP A 191 14.15 0.15 -21.02
N VAL A 192 14.25 1.35 -21.59
CA VAL A 192 14.10 2.65 -20.92
C VAL A 192 13.16 3.53 -21.73
N MET A 193 12.26 4.28 -21.08
CA MET A 193 11.39 5.28 -21.71
C MET A 193 11.36 6.57 -20.89
N ILE A 194 11.69 7.70 -21.53
CA ILE A 194 11.43 9.03 -20.96
C ILE A 194 9.97 9.39 -21.26
N ALA A 195 9.09 9.25 -20.29
CA ALA A 195 7.65 9.38 -20.46
C ALA A 195 7.07 10.55 -19.66
N GLY A 196 5.92 11.08 -20.07
CA GLY A 196 5.22 12.13 -19.32
C GLY A 196 4.36 13.03 -20.18
N GLY A 197 4.24 14.30 -19.79
CA GLY A 197 3.49 15.31 -20.55
C GLY A 197 3.92 16.74 -20.23
N SER A 198 3.68 17.64 -21.19
CA SER A 198 4.02 19.07 -21.08
C SER A 198 2.96 19.95 -21.74
N GLU A 199 2.71 21.12 -21.14
CA GLU A 199 1.66 22.04 -21.55
C GLU A 199 2.04 23.49 -21.22
N ALA A 200 1.75 24.42 -22.13
CA ALA A 200 1.92 25.86 -21.89
C ALA A 200 0.91 26.66 -22.71
N CYS A 201 -0.30 26.78 -22.16
CA CYS A 201 -1.48 27.25 -22.86
C CYS A 201 -2.18 28.44 -22.16
N ILE A 202 -1.50 29.14 -21.25
CA ILE A 202 -2.06 30.32 -20.56
C ILE A 202 -2.02 31.51 -21.50
N SER A 203 -3.17 31.86 -22.08
CA SER A 203 -3.29 32.93 -23.05
C SER A 203 -4.69 33.55 -23.10
N PRO A 204 -4.84 34.77 -23.65
CA PRO A 204 -6.16 35.38 -23.84
C PRO A 204 -7.10 34.52 -24.70
N ILE A 205 -6.57 33.86 -25.73
CA ILE A 205 -7.34 32.97 -26.61
C ILE A 205 -7.77 31.67 -25.90
N SER A 206 -6.90 31.07 -25.10
CA SER A 206 -7.20 29.87 -24.29
C SER A 206 -8.24 30.17 -23.22
N LEU A 207 -8.01 31.20 -22.40
CA LEU A 207 -8.93 31.61 -21.34
C LEU A 207 -10.30 31.99 -21.91
N THR A 208 -10.34 32.74 -23.01
CA THR A 208 -11.60 33.07 -23.71
C THR A 208 -12.30 31.80 -24.20
N GLY A 209 -11.57 30.87 -24.83
CA GLY A 209 -12.13 29.61 -25.34
C GLY A 209 -12.77 28.76 -24.24
N PHE A 210 -12.06 28.49 -23.15
CA PHE A 210 -12.58 27.68 -22.04
C PHE A 210 -13.65 28.42 -21.21
N HIS A 211 -13.56 29.74 -21.05
CA HIS A 211 -14.64 30.54 -20.46
C HIS A 211 -15.92 30.48 -21.31
N ARG A 212 -15.79 30.59 -22.65
CA ARG A 212 -16.93 30.41 -23.59
C ARG A 212 -17.52 29.01 -23.54
N ALA A 213 -16.72 27.99 -23.23
CA ALA A 213 -17.17 26.63 -22.96
C ALA A 213 -17.77 26.43 -21.54
N ARG A 214 -17.80 27.46 -20.69
CA ARG A 214 -18.22 27.43 -19.27
C ARG A 214 -17.45 26.40 -18.43
N ALA A 215 -16.16 26.21 -18.73
CA ALA A 215 -15.33 25.22 -18.06
C ALA A 215 -14.41 25.81 -16.97
N LEU A 216 -14.30 27.14 -16.88
CA LEU A 216 -13.37 27.82 -15.96
C LEU A 216 -14.06 28.42 -14.73
N ALA A 217 -13.30 28.54 -13.64
CA ALA A 217 -13.62 29.46 -12.56
C ALA A 217 -13.63 30.92 -13.03
N THR A 218 -14.49 31.75 -12.45
CA THR A 218 -14.78 33.13 -12.86
C THR A 218 -15.06 34.08 -11.68
N SER A 219 -15.51 33.54 -10.55
CA SER A 219 -15.91 34.30 -9.36
C SER A 219 -14.69 34.65 -8.50
N PHE A 220 -13.71 33.75 -8.40
CA PHE A 220 -12.49 33.89 -7.59
C PHE A 220 -11.39 34.73 -8.27
N ASN A 221 -11.75 35.73 -9.08
CA ASN A 221 -10.78 36.61 -9.76
C ASN A 221 -9.92 37.42 -8.77
N ASP A 222 -10.49 37.78 -7.62
CA ASP A 222 -9.85 38.61 -6.59
C ASP A 222 -9.21 37.77 -5.47
N GLU A 223 -9.51 36.47 -5.44
CA GLU A 223 -9.00 35.47 -4.48
C GLU A 223 -8.37 34.28 -5.23
N PRO A 224 -7.34 34.50 -6.09
CA PRO A 224 -6.85 33.50 -7.04
C PRO A 224 -6.41 32.18 -6.40
N HIS A 225 -5.78 32.26 -5.23
CA HIS A 225 -5.32 31.10 -4.47
C HIS A 225 -6.46 30.15 -4.05
N GLU A 226 -7.68 30.68 -3.88
CA GLU A 226 -8.90 29.96 -3.49
C GLU A 226 -9.71 29.42 -4.69
N ALA A 227 -9.28 29.68 -5.93
CA ALA A 227 -10.13 29.51 -7.12
C ALA A 227 -10.35 28.07 -7.61
N SER A 228 -9.38 27.17 -7.37
CA SER A 228 -9.49 25.75 -7.71
C SER A 228 -9.86 24.98 -6.44
N ARG A 229 -11.02 24.32 -6.45
CA ARG A 229 -11.69 23.75 -5.28
C ARG A 229 -12.26 22.35 -5.56
N PRO A 230 -11.40 21.32 -5.75
CA PRO A 230 -11.88 19.97 -6.06
C PRO A 230 -12.79 19.42 -4.95
N PHE A 231 -13.95 18.88 -5.33
CA PHE A 231 -15.00 18.34 -4.45
C PHE A 231 -15.67 19.34 -3.47
N ASP A 232 -15.36 20.64 -3.51
CA ASP A 232 -15.92 21.67 -2.63
C ASP A 232 -17.25 22.24 -3.18
N SER A 233 -18.19 22.59 -2.30
CA SER A 233 -19.53 23.06 -2.69
C SER A 233 -19.54 24.40 -3.46
N LYS A 234 -18.47 25.21 -3.35
CA LYS A 234 -18.32 26.48 -4.07
C LYS A 234 -17.68 26.33 -5.47
N ARG A 235 -17.37 25.11 -5.93
CA ARG A 235 -16.65 24.88 -7.20
C ARG A 235 -17.50 25.28 -8.42
N GLU A 236 -16.90 26.02 -9.37
CA GLU A 236 -17.58 26.52 -10.58
C GLU A 236 -16.91 26.06 -11.89
N GLY A 237 -15.61 25.77 -11.87
CA GLY A 237 -14.84 25.29 -13.02
C GLY A 237 -13.35 25.18 -12.69
N PHE A 238 -12.54 24.74 -13.65
CA PHE A 238 -11.09 24.61 -13.46
C PHE A 238 -10.35 25.93 -13.65
N VAL A 239 -9.08 25.98 -13.23
CA VAL A 239 -8.18 27.11 -13.51
C VAL A 239 -7.13 26.66 -14.51
N VAL A 240 -6.95 27.38 -15.64
CA VAL A 240 -5.93 27.04 -16.65
C VAL A 240 -4.53 27.15 -16.02
N SER A 241 -3.63 26.23 -16.36
CA SER A 241 -2.26 26.22 -15.83
C SER A 241 -1.25 25.64 -16.81
N GLU A 242 0.04 25.84 -16.55
CA GLU A 242 1.14 25.35 -17.39
C GLU A 242 2.18 24.56 -16.58
N GLY A 243 3.00 23.77 -17.28
CA GLY A 243 4.10 23.01 -16.68
C GLY A 243 4.40 21.70 -17.41
N ALA A 244 5.27 20.89 -16.81
CA ALA A 244 5.65 19.56 -17.30
C ALA A 244 5.90 18.59 -16.14
N GLY A 245 5.54 17.32 -16.38
CA GLY A 245 5.92 16.20 -15.52
C GLY A 245 6.55 15.11 -16.38
N ILE A 246 7.79 14.73 -16.08
CA ILE A 246 8.54 13.70 -16.81
C ILE A 246 9.04 12.64 -15.84
N VAL A 247 8.99 11.38 -16.25
CA VAL A 247 9.46 10.20 -15.53
C VAL A 247 10.35 9.35 -16.46
N VAL A 248 11.47 8.87 -15.93
CA VAL A 248 12.24 7.79 -16.57
C VAL A 248 11.67 6.48 -16.07
N LEU A 249 11.02 5.74 -16.98
CA LEU A 249 10.54 4.38 -16.76
C LEU A 249 11.57 3.39 -17.27
N GLU A 250 11.79 2.32 -16.53
CA GLU A 250 12.72 1.25 -16.90
C GLU A 250 12.11 -0.13 -16.65
N GLU A 251 12.63 -1.13 -17.35
CA GLU A 251 12.42 -2.52 -16.97
C GLU A 251 13.13 -2.82 -15.64
N LEU A 252 12.45 -3.55 -14.75
CA LEU A 252 12.91 -3.78 -13.38
C LEU A 252 14.31 -4.40 -13.31
N GLU A 253 14.59 -5.47 -14.05
CA GLU A 253 15.89 -6.13 -13.98
C GLU A 253 16.98 -5.37 -14.75
N HIS A 254 16.61 -4.47 -15.69
CA HIS A 254 17.54 -3.46 -16.23
C HIS A 254 17.94 -2.47 -15.14
N ALA A 255 16.96 -1.83 -14.49
CA ALA A 255 17.15 -0.90 -13.39
C ALA A 255 17.99 -1.51 -12.24
N ARG A 256 17.70 -2.76 -11.84
CA ARG A 256 18.45 -3.48 -10.81
C ARG A 256 19.88 -3.81 -11.22
N ARG A 257 20.13 -4.29 -12.46
CA ARG A 257 21.49 -4.59 -12.95
C ARG A 257 22.43 -3.38 -12.90
N ARG A 258 21.90 -2.16 -13.07
CA ARG A 258 22.67 -0.91 -12.99
C ARG A 258 22.59 -0.16 -11.65
N GLY A 259 22.01 -0.77 -10.61
CA GLY A 259 21.89 -0.17 -9.28
C GLY A 259 21.01 1.09 -9.20
N ALA A 260 20.00 1.21 -10.07
CA ALA A 260 19.14 2.39 -10.13
C ALA A 260 18.30 2.53 -8.84
N LYS A 261 18.15 3.77 -8.35
CA LYS A 261 17.15 4.10 -7.34
C LYS A 261 15.76 3.95 -7.95
N ILE A 262 14.86 3.25 -7.28
CA ILE A 262 13.45 3.11 -7.70
C ILE A 262 12.56 3.95 -6.77
N TYR A 263 11.68 4.76 -7.36
CA TYR A 263 10.68 5.55 -6.65
C TYR A 263 9.34 4.80 -6.52
N ALA A 264 8.89 4.16 -7.60
CA ALA A 264 7.62 3.44 -7.66
C ALA A 264 7.61 2.40 -8.79
N GLU A 265 6.59 1.54 -8.78
CA GLU A 265 6.31 0.55 -9.83
C GLU A 265 4.99 0.90 -10.54
N ILE A 266 4.99 0.86 -11.87
CA ILE A 266 3.76 0.91 -12.67
C ILE A 266 3.19 -0.50 -12.69
N LEU A 267 2.19 -0.76 -11.84
CA LEU A 267 1.58 -2.08 -11.70
C LEU A 267 0.68 -2.37 -12.91
N GLY A 268 -0.18 -1.43 -13.28
CA GLY A 268 -1.14 -1.59 -14.37
C GLY A 268 -1.68 -0.27 -14.92
N TYR A 269 -2.28 -0.33 -16.12
CA TYR A 269 -2.71 0.83 -16.89
C TYR A 269 -4.08 0.57 -17.56
N GLY A 270 -5.08 1.31 -17.09
CA GLY A 270 -6.42 1.34 -17.65
C GLY A 270 -6.59 2.50 -18.63
N LEU A 271 -7.33 2.24 -19.71
CA LEU A 271 -7.79 3.25 -20.66
C LEU A 271 -9.22 2.94 -21.15
N THR A 272 -10.06 3.95 -21.28
CA THR A 272 -11.44 3.85 -21.81
C THR A 272 -11.83 5.07 -22.65
N GLY A 273 -12.91 4.92 -23.43
CA GLY A 273 -13.62 6.02 -24.08
C GLY A 273 -15.11 5.97 -23.70
N ASP A 274 -15.69 7.10 -23.30
CA ASP A 274 -17.08 7.19 -22.81
C ASP A 274 -18.12 7.02 -23.93
N GLY A 275 -17.77 7.39 -25.16
CA GLY A 275 -18.66 7.35 -26.33
C GLY A 275 -19.95 8.17 -26.17
N HIS A 276 -19.92 9.23 -25.35
CA HIS A 276 -21.12 9.86 -24.81
C HIS A 276 -21.27 11.35 -25.14
N HIS A 277 -20.33 12.19 -24.69
CA HIS A 277 -20.36 13.64 -24.91
C HIS A 277 -18.94 14.21 -24.99
N VAL A 278 -18.77 15.39 -25.59
CA VAL A 278 -17.47 16.02 -25.81
C VAL A 278 -16.89 16.67 -24.55
N THR A 279 -17.73 17.20 -23.66
CA THR A 279 -17.29 17.94 -22.45
C THR A 279 -17.97 17.50 -21.16
N ALA A 280 -18.89 16.54 -21.21
CA ALA A 280 -19.65 16.11 -20.03
C ALA A 280 -19.33 14.63 -19.73
N PRO A 281 -19.01 14.28 -18.47
CA PRO A 281 -18.84 12.89 -18.09
C PRO A 281 -20.18 12.16 -18.13
N ARG A 282 -20.14 10.83 -18.22
CA ARG A 282 -21.34 10.02 -17.97
C ARG A 282 -21.79 10.15 -16.52
N GLU A 283 -23.04 10.55 -16.29
CA GLU A 283 -23.66 10.58 -14.95
C GLU A 283 -23.63 9.22 -14.22
N ASP A 284 -23.64 8.12 -14.98
CA ASP A 284 -23.55 6.75 -14.42
C ASP A 284 -22.12 6.32 -14.05
N GLY A 285 -21.11 7.17 -14.27
CA GLY A 285 -19.71 6.94 -13.94
C GLY A 285 -19.04 5.78 -14.67
N LYS A 286 -19.72 5.07 -15.59
CA LYS A 286 -19.27 3.76 -16.09
C LYS A 286 -17.92 3.80 -16.80
N GLY A 287 -17.60 4.88 -17.52
CA GLY A 287 -16.32 5.03 -18.21
C GLY A 287 -15.14 5.13 -17.23
N VAL A 288 -15.34 5.87 -16.13
CA VAL A 288 -14.40 6.04 -15.02
C VAL A 288 -14.26 4.74 -14.22
N ILE A 289 -15.38 4.09 -13.86
CA ILE A 289 -15.39 2.77 -13.22
C ILE A 289 -14.60 1.76 -14.05
N ALA A 290 -14.89 1.66 -15.35
CA ALA A 290 -14.21 0.73 -16.25
C ALA A 290 -12.72 1.08 -16.44
N CYS A 291 -12.33 2.34 -16.33
CA CYS A 291 -10.92 2.73 -16.42
C CYS A 291 -10.13 2.32 -15.17
N MET A 292 -10.66 2.61 -13.98
CA MET A 292 -10.07 2.16 -12.72
C MET A 292 -10.05 0.63 -12.60
N SER A 293 -11.13 -0.06 -12.96
CA SER A 293 -11.16 -1.53 -13.01
C SER A 293 -10.07 -2.09 -13.94
N ARG A 294 -9.94 -1.58 -15.17
CA ARG A 294 -8.90 -2.03 -16.12
C ARG A 294 -7.49 -1.82 -15.59
N ALA A 295 -7.22 -0.73 -14.86
CA ALA A 295 -5.90 -0.49 -14.27
C ALA A 295 -5.57 -1.49 -13.15
N MET A 296 -6.56 -1.87 -12.34
CA MET A 296 -6.43 -2.91 -11.31
C MET A 296 -6.31 -4.31 -11.91
N GLU A 297 -7.16 -4.64 -12.89
CA GLU A 297 -7.17 -5.91 -13.63
C GLU A 297 -5.83 -6.15 -14.34
N ASP A 298 -5.30 -5.12 -15.03
CA ASP A 298 -4.00 -5.17 -15.71
C ASP A 298 -2.84 -5.39 -14.71
N GLY A 299 -2.90 -4.73 -13.55
CA GLY A 299 -1.89 -4.89 -12.49
C GLY A 299 -2.05 -6.13 -11.62
N GLY A 300 -3.13 -6.91 -11.76
CA GLY A 300 -3.47 -8.01 -10.86
C GLY A 300 -3.76 -7.57 -9.42
N VAL A 301 -4.20 -6.32 -9.23
CA VAL A 301 -4.39 -5.66 -7.92
C VAL A 301 -5.85 -5.79 -7.48
N GLY A 302 -6.07 -6.16 -6.21
CA GLY A 302 -7.40 -6.22 -5.60
C GLY A 302 -7.89 -4.87 -5.12
N LYS A 303 -9.22 -4.69 -5.06
CA LYS A 303 -9.85 -3.45 -4.56
C LYS A 303 -9.45 -3.09 -3.12
N GLY A 304 -9.09 -4.08 -2.30
CA GLY A 304 -8.64 -3.90 -0.93
C GLY A 304 -7.15 -3.56 -0.78
N ASP A 305 -6.37 -3.63 -1.86
CA ASP A 305 -4.94 -3.25 -1.86
C ASP A 305 -4.76 -1.75 -2.13
N ILE A 306 -5.76 -1.09 -2.71
CA ILE A 306 -5.76 0.35 -2.98
C ILE A 306 -5.96 1.11 -1.67
N GLY A 307 -5.00 1.96 -1.29
CA GLY A 307 -5.10 2.85 -0.11
C GLY A 307 -5.31 4.32 -0.45
N TYR A 308 -5.10 4.72 -1.71
CA TYR A 308 -5.16 6.11 -2.15
C TYR A 308 -5.68 6.23 -3.60
N ILE A 309 -6.46 7.27 -3.90
CA ILE A 309 -6.82 7.68 -5.26
C ILE A 309 -6.47 9.16 -5.43
N ASN A 310 -5.53 9.45 -6.33
CA ASN A 310 -5.34 10.79 -6.87
C ASN A 310 -6.37 10.99 -7.99
N ALA A 311 -7.41 11.74 -7.66
CA ALA A 311 -8.60 11.94 -8.49
C ALA A 311 -8.36 12.96 -9.60
N HIS A 312 -9.08 12.81 -10.71
CA HIS A 312 -9.03 13.80 -11.78
C HIS A 312 -9.71 15.12 -11.39
N ALA A 313 -10.73 15.09 -10.51
CA ALA A 313 -11.55 16.19 -9.98
C ALA A 313 -10.98 17.59 -10.24
N THR A 314 -11.62 18.29 -11.17
CA THR A 314 -11.18 19.52 -11.82
C THR A 314 -11.77 20.77 -11.19
N SER A 315 -12.50 20.65 -10.07
CA SER A 315 -13.37 21.70 -9.53
C SER A 315 -14.58 21.98 -10.44
N THR A 316 -15.01 20.99 -11.23
CA THR A 316 -16.20 21.13 -12.09
C THR A 316 -17.41 20.48 -11.42
N PRO A 317 -18.59 21.13 -11.41
CA PRO A 317 -19.78 20.57 -10.75
C PRO A 317 -20.15 19.15 -11.18
N LEU A 318 -20.06 18.86 -12.49
CA LEU A 318 -20.40 17.55 -13.06
C LEU A 318 -19.23 16.54 -13.01
N GLY A 319 -17.98 16.98 -13.24
CA GLY A 319 -16.81 16.10 -13.28
C GLY A 319 -16.53 15.47 -11.92
N ASP A 320 -16.37 16.31 -10.91
CA ASP A 320 -16.08 15.92 -9.53
C ASP A 320 -17.21 15.03 -8.95
N ALA A 321 -18.48 15.30 -9.33
CA ALA A 321 -19.62 14.49 -8.94
C ALA A 321 -19.63 13.11 -9.61
N ALA A 322 -19.38 13.03 -10.93
CA ALA A 322 -19.35 11.77 -11.66
C ALA A 322 -18.19 10.87 -11.21
N GLU A 323 -17.01 11.45 -10.93
CA GLU A 323 -15.88 10.70 -10.38
C GLU A 323 -16.15 10.21 -8.95
N ALA A 324 -16.71 11.06 -8.08
CA ALA A 324 -17.09 10.66 -6.72
C ALA A 324 -18.11 9.51 -6.71
N VAL A 325 -19.10 9.53 -7.61
CA VAL A 325 -20.05 8.44 -7.80
C VAL A 325 -19.37 7.19 -8.35
N ALA A 326 -18.45 7.33 -9.31
CA ALA A 326 -17.69 6.21 -9.86
C ALA A 326 -16.82 5.49 -8.81
N ILE A 327 -16.08 6.25 -7.99
CA ILE A 327 -15.28 5.72 -6.87
C ILE A 327 -16.20 4.96 -5.89
N ARG A 328 -17.30 5.59 -5.46
CA ARG A 328 -18.25 4.98 -4.51
C ARG A 328 -18.87 3.68 -5.04
N ASN A 329 -19.26 3.65 -6.32
CA ASN A 329 -19.84 2.47 -6.96
C ASN A 329 -18.83 1.34 -7.17
N LEU A 330 -17.56 1.67 -7.40
CA LEU A 330 -16.48 0.69 -7.60
C LEU A 330 -16.04 0.04 -6.29
N PHE A 331 -15.81 0.82 -5.23
CA PHE A 331 -15.21 0.33 -3.97
C PHE A 331 -16.25 0.03 -2.87
N GLN A 332 -17.47 0.58 -2.96
CA GLN A 332 -18.61 0.24 -2.10
C GLN A 332 -18.30 0.38 -0.60
N GLN A 333 -18.26 -0.71 0.17
CA GLN A 333 -17.98 -0.66 1.61
C GLN A 333 -16.52 -0.33 1.94
N ASN A 334 -15.58 -0.48 1.00
CA ASN A 334 -14.17 -0.16 1.19
C ASN A 334 -13.87 1.36 1.09
N CYS A 335 -14.84 2.21 0.73
CA CYS A 335 -14.60 3.64 0.48
C CYS A 335 -14.17 4.46 1.71
N ASP A 336 -14.40 3.94 2.92
CA ASP A 336 -13.97 4.58 4.17
C ASP A 336 -12.51 4.23 4.55
N ASP A 337 -11.89 3.25 3.88
CA ASP A 337 -10.48 2.88 4.05
C ASP A 337 -9.55 3.57 3.04
N ILE A 338 -10.11 4.09 1.93
CA ILE A 338 -9.36 4.65 0.80
C ILE A 338 -9.34 6.18 0.88
N TRP A 339 -8.14 6.77 0.98
CA TRP A 339 -7.97 8.22 0.89
C TRP A 339 -8.20 8.72 -0.54
N VAL A 340 -8.85 9.88 -0.70
CA VAL A 340 -9.08 10.51 -2.02
C VAL A 340 -8.74 12.00 -2.01
N SER A 341 -7.92 12.44 -2.96
CA SER A 341 -7.63 13.87 -3.17
C SER A 341 -7.33 14.21 -4.63
N SER A 342 -7.42 15.50 -4.99
CA SER A 342 -6.97 16.04 -6.27
C SER A 342 -5.97 17.17 -6.02
N THR A 343 -4.78 17.06 -6.61
CA THR A 343 -3.72 18.07 -6.43
C THR A 343 -4.05 19.41 -7.13
N LYS A 344 -5.10 19.45 -7.96
CA LYS A 344 -5.50 20.63 -8.74
C LYS A 344 -5.93 21.83 -7.89
N GLY A 345 -6.29 21.65 -6.62
CA GLY A 345 -6.49 22.77 -5.69
C GLY A 345 -5.21 23.58 -5.45
N SER A 346 -4.04 22.92 -5.48
CA SER A 346 -2.72 23.55 -5.33
C SER A 346 -2.15 24.09 -6.64
N LEU A 347 -2.59 23.58 -7.79
CA LEU A 347 -1.87 23.66 -9.06
C LEU A 347 -2.69 24.23 -10.23
N GLY A 348 -4.00 24.36 -10.07
CA GLY A 348 -4.92 24.47 -11.20
C GLY A 348 -4.86 23.21 -12.09
N HIS A 349 -5.15 23.36 -13.38
CA HIS A 349 -5.21 22.26 -14.33
C HIS A 349 -4.27 22.48 -15.53
N LEU A 350 -3.15 21.74 -15.53
CA LEU A 350 -2.08 21.81 -16.52
C LEU A 350 -2.41 21.06 -17.85
N LEU A 351 -3.69 21.04 -18.25
CA LEU A 351 -4.27 20.23 -19.34
C LEU A 351 -3.52 18.92 -19.63
N GLY A 352 -2.77 18.82 -20.74
CA GLY A 352 -2.09 17.59 -21.15
C GLY A 352 -0.94 17.13 -20.24
N ALA A 353 -0.32 18.04 -19.49
CA ALA A 353 0.71 17.70 -18.51
C ALA A 353 0.14 17.17 -17.18
N ALA A 354 -1.12 17.49 -16.87
CA ALA A 354 -1.72 17.22 -15.56
C ALA A 354 -1.58 15.74 -15.14
N GLY A 355 -2.01 14.81 -16.00
CA GLY A 355 -1.93 13.37 -15.68
C GLY A 355 -0.53 12.82 -15.45
N ALA A 356 0.53 13.47 -15.98
CA ALA A 356 1.91 13.08 -15.74
C ALA A 356 2.46 13.66 -14.42
N VAL A 357 2.18 14.95 -14.17
CA VAL A 357 2.50 15.62 -12.89
C VAL A 357 1.81 14.92 -11.72
N GLU A 358 0.55 14.53 -11.90
CA GLU A 358 -0.26 13.82 -10.90
C GLU A 358 0.20 12.37 -10.69
N ALA A 359 0.66 11.69 -11.75
CA ALA A 359 1.32 10.39 -11.61
C ALA A 359 2.59 10.50 -10.76
N ILE A 360 3.44 11.53 -10.97
CA ILE A 360 4.67 11.75 -10.18
C ILE A 360 4.34 12.03 -8.72
N PHE A 361 3.32 12.84 -8.40
CA PHE A 361 2.88 13.02 -7.01
C PHE A 361 2.32 11.74 -6.39
N THR A 362 1.68 10.88 -7.18
CA THR A 362 1.22 9.56 -6.73
C THR A 362 2.41 8.63 -6.42
N MET A 363 3.45 8.63 -7.27
CA MET A 363 4.71 7.91 -7.01
C MET A 363 5.39 8.41 -5.73
N LEU A 364 5.48 9.74 -5.55
CA LEU A 364 6.03 10.36 -4.34
C LEU A 364 5.19 10.04 -3.10
N SER A 365 3.87 9.91 -3.22
CA SER A 365 2.99 9.48 -2.12
C SER A 365 3.26 8.05 -1.69
N CYS A 366 3.37 7.11 -2.64
CA CYS A 366 3.75 5.72 -2.37
C CYS A 366 5.16 5.60 -1.77
N TYR A 367 6.12 6.39 -2.29
CA TYR A 367 7.52 6.39 -1.88
C TYR A 367 7.74 6.98 -0.47
N SER A 368 7.15 8.13 -0.18
CA SER A 368 7.35 8.86 1.08
C SER A 368 6.36 8.49 2.19
N GLY A 369 5.21 7.89 1.86
CA GLY A 369 4.14 7.63 2.81
C GLY A 369 3.40 8.90 3.26
N ILE A 370 3.32 9.92 2.41
CA ILE A 370 2.57 11.17 2.67
C ILE A 370 1.62 11.41 1.51
N ILE A 371 0.33 11.61 1.80
CA ILE A 371 -0.69 11.93 0.79
C ILE A 371 -0.96 13.45 0.79
N PRO A 372 -0.95 14.12 -0.39
CA PRO A 372 -1.23 15.55 -0.52
C PRO A 372 -2.62 16.01 -0.02
N PRO A 373 -2.76 17.26 0.45
CA PRO A 373 -4.05 17.84 0.85
C PRO A 373 -5.00 18.09 -0.33
N ASN A 374 -6.31 18.09 -0.05
CA ASN A 374 -7.29 18.80 -0.88
C ASN A 374 -7.29 20.27 -0.48
N VAL A 375 -6.48 21.09 -1.16
CA VAL A 375 -6.49 22.56 -0.98
C VAL A 375 -7.85 23.13 -1.39
N ASN A 376 -8.34 24.12 -0.63
CA ASN A 376 -9.63 24.81 -0.78
C ASN A 376 -10.90 23.95 -0.56
N LEU A 377 -10.79 22.78 0.07
CA LEU A 377 -11.93 21.95 0.47
C LEU A 377 -12.45 22.35 1.86
N GLU A 378 -13.45 23.23 1.89
CA GLU A 378 -14.15 23.67 3.11
C GLU A 378 -15.41 22.82 3.38
N ASP A 379 -16.23 22.62 2.35
CA ASP A 379 -17.58 22.06 2.46
C ASP A 379 -17.84 21.02 1.36
N PRO A 380 -17.59 19.71 1.62
CA PRO A 380 -17.76 18.65 0.64
C PRO A 380 -19.24 18.29 0.39
N ASP A 381 -19.82 18.75 -0.71
CA ASP A 381 -21.21 18.45 -1.12
C ASP A 381 -21.37 17.06 -1.75
N VAL A 382 -20.42 16.66 -2.61
CA VAL A 382 -20.59 15.52 -3.52
C VAL A 382 -20.50 14.15 -2.85
N ILE A 383 -20.00 14.07 -1.60
CA ILE A 383 -19.69 12.77 -0.99
C ILE A 383 -20.12 12.61 0.48
N ARG A 384 -21.07 11.69 0.68
CA ARG A 384 -21.12 10.83 1.88
C ARG A 384 -20.52 9.46 1.53
N GLY A 385 -19.61 8.94 2.35
CA GLY A 385 -19.04 7.60 2.19
C GLY A 385 -17.93 7.46 1.14
N VAL A 386 -17.04 8.45 1.02
CA VAL A 386 -15.67 8.32 0.49
C VAL A 386 -14.78 9.23 1.33
N ARG A 387 -13.62 8.73 1.74
CA ARG A 387 -12.72 9.42 2.67
C ARG A 387 -11.80 10.41 1.96
N LEU A 388 -12.34 11.61 1.72
CA LEU A 388 -11.57 12.75 1.23
C LEU A 388 -10.44 13.12 2.21
N VAL A 389 -9.25 13.41 1.67
CA VAL A 389 -8.16 14.02 2.45
C VAL A 389 -8.56 15.47 2.81
N PRO A 390 -8.32 15.95 4.05
CA PRO A 390 -8.61 17.34 4.41
C PRO A 390 -7.64 18.34 3.73
N ILE A 391 -7.79 19.63 4.05
CA ILE A 391 -6.89 20.74 3.68
C ILE A 391 -5.43 20.64 4.20
N ARG A 392 -5.04 19.48 4.75
CA ARG A 392 -3.69 19.18 5.24
C ARG A 392 -3.31 17.76 4.80
N SER A 393 -2.03 17.54 4.51
CA SER A 393 -1.51 16.21 4.19
C SER A 393 -1.80 15.19 5.29
N VAL A 394 -1.86 13.91 4.92
CA VAL A 394 -2.04 12.80 5.86
C VAL A 394 -0.94 11.75 5.67
N ASP A 395 -0.46 11.21 6.79
CA ASP A 395 0.56 10.16 6.79
C ASP A 395 -0.09 8.82 6.43
N TRP A 396 0.46 8.14 5.43
CA TRP A 396 -0.03 6.86 4.90
C TRP A 396 0.73 5.70 5.57
N ILE A 397 0.36 5.45 6.84
CA ILE A 397 1.07 4.53 7.75
C ILE A 397 0.43 3.14 7.81
N ASP A 398 -0.87 3.02 7.52
CA ASP A 398 -1.70 1.87 7.93
C ASP A 398 -1.80 0.71 6.90
N THR A 399 -0.85 0.52 5.97
CA THR A 399 -0.87 -0.59 4.99
C THR A 399 0.47 -1.33 4.83
N ASP A 400 0.42 -2.64 4.56
CA ASP A 400 1.61 -3.49 4.34
C ASP A 400 2.34 -3.20 3.01
N LYS A 401 1.64 -2.56 2.06
CA LYS A 401 2.19 -1.97 0.82
C LYS A 401 1.38 -0.73 0.49
N LYS A 402 2.01 0.34 0.00
CA LYS A 402 1.30 1.52 -0.53
C LYS A 402 0.99 1.34 -2.01
N VAL A 403 -0.29 1.26 -2.37
CA VAL A 403 -0.77 1.19 -3.77
C VAL A 403 -1.89 2.21 -3.99
N ALA A 404 -1.81 2.92 -5.11
CA ALA A 404 -2.72 4.01 -5.45
C ALA A 404 -3.21 3.93 -6.90
N LEU A 405 -4.37 4.56 -7.15
CA LEU A 405 -4.83 4.89 -8.50
C LEU A 405 -4.58 6.37 -8.79
N CYS A 406 -4.16 6.70 -10.01
CA CYS A 406 -4.05 8.07 -10.51
C CYS A 406 -4.93 8.23 -11.76
N ASN A 407 -5.99 9.03 -11.64
CA ASN A 407 -7.00 9.24 -12.66
C ASN A 407 -6.70 10.48 -13.52
N SER A 408 -6.89 10.40 -14.84
CA SER A 408 -7.02 11.61 -15.67
C SER A 408 -7.99 11.44 -16.84
N PHE A 409 -8.94 12.36 -16.98
CA PHE A 409 -10.04 12.27 -17.95
C PHE A 409 -10.01 13.47 -18.90
N GLY A 410 -9.85 13.19 -20.20
CA GLY A 410 -9.74 14.19 -21.26
C GLY A 410 -11.08 14.51 -21.93
N PHE A 411 -11.19 15.73 -22.46
CA PHE A 411 -12.26 16.13 -23.38
C PHE A 411 -12.35 15.14 -24.55
N GLY A 412 -13.57 14.90 -25.04
CA GLY A 412 -13.92 13.74 -25.88
C GLY A 412 -14.25 12.48 -25.07
N GLY A 413 -14.17 12.53 -23.74
CA GLY A 413 -14.45 11.39 -22.86
C GLY A 413 -13.38 10.30 -22.95
N THR A 414 -12.10 10.70 -23.05
CA THR A 414 -10.95 9.79 -23.17
C THR A 414 -10.23 9.68 -21.83
N ASN A 415 -10.22 8.49 -21.24
CA ASN A 415 -9.91 8.32 -19.82
C ASN A 415 -8.67 7.45 -19.62
N ALA A 416 -7.73 7.91 -18.81
CA ALA A 416 -6.58 7.15 -18.32
C ALA A 416 -6.70 6.87 -16.81
N CYS A 417 -6.21 5.71 -16.38
CA CYS A 417 -5.96 5.39 -14.97
C CYS A 417 -4.65 4.62 -14.85
N LEU A 418 -3.74 5.09 -14.00
CA LEU A 418 -2.49 4.40 -13.67
C LEU A 418 -2.59 3.78 -12.27
N CYS A 419 -2.33 2.48 -12.15
CA CYS A 419 -2.18 1.78 -10.87
C CYS A 419 -0.70 1.79 -10.48
N ILE A 420 -0.36 2.52 -9.43
CA ILE A 420 1.01 2.86 -9.03
C ILE A 420 1.29 2.29 -7.63
N GLY A 421 2.33 1.48 -7.52
CA GLY A 421 2.73 0.83 -6.26
C GLY A 421 4.07 1.31 -5.73
N GLU A 422 4.22 1.26 -4.41
CA GLU A 422 5.52 1.25 -3.75
C GLU A 422 6.35 0.04 -4.22
N TYR A 423 7.60 0.29 -4.61
CA TYR A 423 8.55 -0.78 -4.88
C TYR A 423 9.23 -1.22 -3.59
N VAL A 424 8.90 -2.43 -3.13
CA VAL A 424 9.61 -3.11 -2.04
C VAL A 424 10.54 -4.16 -2.66
N ASP A 425 11.85 -3.96 -2.56
CA ASP A 425 12.81 -4.99 -3.00
C ASP A 425 12.67 -6.22 -2.10
N PRO A 426 12.51 -7.45 -2.65
CA PRO A 426 12.56 -8.68 -1.86
C PRO A 426 13.80 -8.81 -0.96
N LEU A 427 14.92 -8.19 -1.32
CA LEU A 427 16.14 -8.13 -0.50
C LEU A 427 16.02 -7.15 0.68
N ARG A 428 15.21 -6.09 0.57
CA ARG A 428 14.82 -5.24 1.71
C ARG A 428 13.91 -5.98 2.70
N ILE A 429 13.06 -6.90 2.22
CA ILE A 429 12.25 -7.79 3.09
C ILE A 429 13.16 -8.74 3.90
N LEU A 430 14.38 -9.02 3.40
CA LEU A 430 15.44 -9.74 4.10
C LEU A 430 16.42 -8.83 4.87
N GLY A 431 16.18 -7.52 4.93
CA GLY A 431 16.92 -6.56 5.78
C GLY A 431 18.28 -6.07 5.27
N CYS A 432 18.86 -6.70 4.24
CA CYS A 432 20.22 -6.40 3.78
C CYS A 432 20.29 -5.20 2.82
N SER A 433 20.58 -4.01 3.34
CA SER A 433 21.15 -2.89 2.57
C SER A 433 22.18 -2.14 3.41
N ILE A 434 23.47 -2.42 3.18
CA ILE A 434 24.61 -1.81 3.88
C ILE A 434 25.18 -0.69 3.00
N GLN A 435 25.32 0.52 3.55
CA GLN A 435 26.14 1.58 2.95
C GLN A 435 27.46 1.70 3.69
N ILE A 436 28.57 1.68 2.96
CA ILE A 436 29.92 1.95 3.47
C ILE A 436 30.42 3.24 2.80
N CYS A 437 30.48 4.33 3.55
CA CYS A 437 31.14 5.55 3.09
C CYS A 437 32.64 5.44 3.37
N VAL A 438 33.44 5.33 2.31
CA VAL A 438 34.90 5.51 2.37
C VAL A 438 35.20 6.96 2.03
N PHE A 439 35.96 7.64 2.87
CA PHE A 439 36.54 8.94 2.56
C PHE A 439 38.00 8.73 2.18
N ASP A 440 38.36 9.11 0.97
CA ASP A 440 39.76 9.19 0.57
C ASP A 440 40.36 10.48 1.18
N VAL A 441 41.57 10.36 1.73
CA VAL A 441 42.30 11.45 2.36
C VAL A 441 43.75 11.30 1.94
N ASP A 442 44.02 11.77 0.73
CA ASP A 442 45.36 11.70 0.14
C ASP A 442 46.38 12.53 0.96
N SER A 443 47.64 12.20 0.75
CA SER A 443 48.69 12.26 1.76
C SER A 443 49.12 13.65 2.26
N GLU A 444 49.88 13.61 3.37
CA GLU A 444 50.50 14.74 4.07
C GLU A 444 51.08 15.81 3.13
N HIS A 445 50.77 17.09 3.34
CA HIS A 445 51.71 18.24 3.44
C HIS A 445 50.94 19.59 3.48
N GLY A 446 51.52 20.60 4.14
CA GLY A 446 51.21 22.02 3.88
C GLY A 446 50.22 22.73 4.84
N PHE A 447 50.75 23.54 5.75
CA PHE A 447 50.03 24.70 6.30
C PHE A 447 49.91 25.79 5.22
N PHE A 448 48.83 26.58 5.24
CA PHE A 448 48.89 27.97 4.77
C PHE A 448 48.12 28.91 5.70
N SER A 449 48.71 30.08 5.93
CA SER A 449 48.22 31.13 6.83
C SER A 449 48.10 32.46 6.10
N GLY A 450 46.93 33.08 6.11
CA GLY A 450 46.73 34.42 5.55
C GLY A 450 45.24 34.80 5.50
N PRO A 451 44.85 36.05 5.86
CA PRO A 451 43.46 36.49 5.80
C PRO A 451 43.10 37.09 4.44
N GLY A 452 42.08 36.55 3.78
CA GLY A 452 41.55 37.14 2.54
C GLY A 452 40.43 36.32 1.89
N THR A 453 39.22 36.88 1.86
CA THR A 453 38.11 36.53 0.94
C THR A 453 37.87 35.04 0.61
N CYS A 454 37.10 34.35 1.46
CA CYS A 454 36.23 33.25 1.02
C CYS A 454 34.83 33.48 1.63
N PRO A 455 33.73 33.46 0.85
CA PRO A 455 32.39 33.75 1.36
C PRO A 455 31.89 32.64 2.30
N ALA A 456 31.04 33.01 3.25
CA ALA A 456 30.58 32.11 4.31
C ALA A 456 29.63 31.02 3.80
N TRP A 457 30.09 29.76 3.80
CA TRP A 457 29.25 28.59 3.56
C TRP A 457 28.34 28.31 4.76
N HIS A 458 27.06 28.66 4.64
CA HIS A 458 26.06 28.35 5.67
C HIS A 458 25.57 26.91 5.58
N ILE A 459 26.04 26.07 6.52
CA ILE A 459 25.31 24.97 7.17
C ILE A 459 24.51 24.04 6.21
N GLY A 460 25.21 23.13 5.54
CA GLY A 460 24.63 21.96 4.89
C GLY A 460 25.68 20.84 4.75
N PRO A 461 25.31 19.54 4.84
CA PRO A 461 26.25 18.44 4.58
C PRO A 461 26.49 18.28 3.07
N PRO A 462 27.71 17.91 2.63
CA PRO A 462 27.99 17.60 1.22
C PRO A 462 27.32 16.28 0.80
N PRO A 463 27.05 16.07 -0.50
CA PRO A 463 26.46 14.83 -1.00
C PRO A 463 27.46 13.66 -0.89
N PRO A 464 27.02 12.47 -0.43
CA PRO A 464 27.89 11.29 -0.37
C PRO A 464 28.13 10.71 -1.77
N VAL A 465 29.40 10.45 -2.10
CA VAL A 465 29.77 9.61 -3.23
C VAL A 465 29.40 8.16 -2.87
N LEU A 466 28.60 7.51 -3.72
CA LEU A 466 28.27 6.10 -3.56
C LEU A 466 29.38 5.22 -4.15
N ILE A 467 30.01 4.43 -3.30
CA ILE A 467 30.81 3.25 -3.70
C ILE A 467 30.09 2.04 -3.11
N ASP A 468 29.79 1.04 -3.94
CA ASP A 468 29.18 -0.20 -3.49
C ASP A 468 30.25 -1.13 -2.86
N ALA A 469 29.92 -1.70 -1.70
CA ALA A 469 30.77 -2.66 -1.01
C ALA A 469 31.03 -3.94 -1.83
N SER A 470 30.20 -4.23 -2.85
CA SER A 470 30.45 -5.32 -3.82
C SER A 470 31.76 -5.13 -4.60
N VAL A 471 32.14 -3.89 -4.92
CA VAL A 471 33.36 -3.56 -5.69
C VAL A 471 34.62 -3.85 -4.87
N LEU A 472 34.60 -3.49 -3.58
CA LEU A 472 35.71 -3.73 -2.64
C LEU A 472 36.01 -5.22 -2.37
N LEU A 473 35.08 -6.13 -2.70
CA LEU A 473 35.26 -7.58 -2.57
C LEU A 473 35.63 -8.26 -3.89
N ALA A 474 35.62 -7.53 -5.00
CA ALA A 474 35.96 -8.02 -6.34
C ALA A 474 37.44 -7.77 -6.74
N ASP A 475 38.14 -6.84 -6.07
CA ASP A 475 39.56 -6.57 -6.34
C ASP A 475 40.46 -7.72 -5.84
N PRO A 476 41.27 -8.35 -6.73
CA PRO A 476 42.25 -9.36 -6.34
C PRO A 476 43.31 -8.87 -5.34
N GLN A 477 43.67 -7.57 -5.36
CA GLN A 477 44.77 -7.02 -4.57
C GLN A 477 44.45 -6.97 -3.06
N CYS A 478 43.18 -6.96 -2.68
CA CYS A 478 42.75 -6.93 -1.28
C CYS A 478 42.89 -8.27 -0.53
N ARG A 479 43.50 -9.31 -1.13
CA ARG A 479 43.64 -10.64 -0.51
C ARG A 479 45.00 -10.92 0.13
N ASP A 480 46.07 -10.22 -0.26
CA ASP A 480 47.45 -10.55 0.11
C ASP A 480 48.06 -9.60 1.17
N PHE A 481 47.50 -9.60 2.40
CA PHE A 481 48.15 -8.99 3.57
C PHE A 481 48.17 -9.93 4.78
N PRO A 482 49.30 -10.62 5.05
CA PRO A 482 49.45 -11.45 6.24
C PRO A 482 49.76 -10.60 7.49
N ASN A 483 49.23 -11.02 8.64
CA ASN A 483 49.61 -10.59 10.00
C ASN A 483 49.42 -9.12 10.40
N GLY A 484 48.21 -8.79 10.85
CA GLY A 484 48.04 -8.09 12.14
C GLY A 484 47.94 -6.55 12.16
N SER A 485 47.05 -6.06 13.04
CA SER A 485 46.99 -4.68 13.56
C SER A 485 46.68 -3.53 12.58
N VAL A 486 45.50 -3.55 11.95
CA VAL A 486 44.84 -2.30 11.52
C VAL A 486 44.01 -1.73 12.67
N LYS A 487 44.22 -0.45 13.02
CA LYS A 487 43.40 0.27 14.01
C LYS A 487 42.11 0.74 13.36
N PHE A 488 40.95 0.19 13.75
CA PHE A 488 39.65 0.73 13.32
C PHE A 488 39.43 2.15 13.88
N GLN A 489 39.68 3.17 13.06
CA GLN A 489 39.25 4.54 13.32
C GLN A 489 37.82 4.76 12.82
N THR A 490 36.86 4.59 13.73
CA THR A 490 35.53 5.24 13.72
C THR A 490 34.77 5.25 12.38
N CYS A 491 34.38 4.07 11.88
CA CYS A 491 33.33 4.00 10.86
C CYS A 491 32.01 4.52 11.43
N PHE A 492 31.38 5.50 10.77
CA PHE A 492 30.02 5.95 11.09
C PHE A 492 29.01 5.19 10.23
N ILE A 493 28.04 4.54 10.87
CA ILE A 493 26.91 3.89 10.18
C ILE A 493 25.71 4.85 10.24
N LEU A 494 25.29 5.35 9.08
CA LEU A 494 24.04 6.09 8.94
C LEU A 494 22.93 5.11 8.54
N ALA A 495 21.83 5.12 9.28
CA ALA A 495 20.61 4.42 8.92
C ALA A 495 19.55 5.46 8.52
N GLU A 496 19.18 5.50 7.23
CA GLU A 496 18.11 6.37 6.74
C GLU A 496 16.74 5.90 7.28
N SER A 497 16.33 6.48 8.42
CA SER A 497 14.93 6.57 8.83
C SER A 497 14.75 7.86 9.64
N HIS A 498 13.62 8.56 9.43
CA HIS A 498 13.43 9.94 9.87
C HIS A 498 13.81 10.21 11.34
N PHE A 499 14.82 11.06 11.54
CA PHE A 499 15.13 11.73 12.80
C PHE A 499 15.04 13.23 12.59
N ASN A 500 14.25 13.94 13.40
CA ASN A 500 14.29 15.41 13.37
C ASN A 500 15.48 15.96 14.18
N LEU A 501 15.84 17.23 13.96
CA LEU A 501 17.04 17.84 14.55
C LEU A 501 17.05 17.86 16.10
N LYS A 502 15.89 17.85 16.77
CA LYS A 502 15.81 17.69 18.24
C LYS A 502 16.09 16.25 18.67
N GLU A 503 15.63 15.28 17.91
CA GLU A 503 15.82 13.85 18.18
C GLU A 503 17.26 13.44 17.93
N TRP A 504 17.89 13.96 16.86
CA TRP A 504 19.32 13.81 16.59
C TRP A 504 20.17 14.30 17.78
N LYS A 505 19.93 15.54 18.25
CA LYS A 505 20.64 16.10 19.43
C LYS A 505 20.40 15.28 20.70
N ARG A 506 19.21 14.70 20.88
CA ARG A 506 18.85 13.90 22.06
C ARG A 506 19.46 12.49 22.02
N ALA A 507 19.55 11.88 20.84
CA ALA A 507 20.28 10.64 20.60
C ALA A 507 21.79 10.84 20.80
N GLU A 508 22.34 11.96 20.31
CA GLU A 508 23.73 12.34 20.53
C GLU A 508 24.03 12.52 22.04
N GLU A 509 23.14 13.20 22.79
CA GLU A 509 23.28 13.38 24.23
C GLU A 509 23.24 12.03 24.99
N LEU A 510 22.33 11.13 24.63
CA LEU A 510 22.24 9.77 25.17
C LEU A 510 23.49 8.94 24.86
N TYR A 511 24.02 9.05 23.64
CA TYR A 511 25.25 8.36 23.22
C TYR A 511 26.49 8.92 23.93
N ARG A 512 26.63 10.25 24.04
CA ARG A 512 27.67 10.93 24.83
C ARG A 512 27.63 10.49 26.31
N LYS A 513 26.45 10.42 26.93
CA LYS A 513 26.26 9.90 28.29
C LYS A 513 26.64 8.42 28.42
N THR A 514 26.29 7.59 27.43
CA THR A 514 26.66 6.16 27.40
C THR A 514 28.17 5.96 27.23
N ILE A 515 28.84 6.78 26.43
CA ILE A 515 30.31 6.81 26.33
C ILE A 515 30.96 7.30 27.63
N GLN A 516 30.40 8.31 28.30
CA GLN A 516 30.89 8.74 29.61
C GLN A 516 30.77 7.60 30.64
N LEU A 517 29.65 6.88 30.69
CA LEU A 517 29.47 5.70 31.54
C LEU A 517 30.48 4.58 31.21
N ARG A 518 30.71 4.27 29.92
CA ARG A 518 31.77 3.31 29.52
C ARG A 518 33.17 3.79 29.93
N LYS A 519 33.48 5.09 29.82
CA LYS A 519 34.76 5.66 30.29
C LYS A 519 34.89 5.67 31.82
N PHE A 520 33.79 5.84 32.57
CA PHE A 520 33.79 5.78 34.03
C PHE A 520 33.96 4.35 34.55
N ALA A 521 33.24 3.39 33.97
CA ALA A 521 33.41 1.96 34.24
C ALA A 521 34.82 1.46 33.83
N GLY A 522 35.36 1.97 32.72
CA GLY A 522 36.73 1.72 32.28
C GLY A 522 37.79 2.28 33.23
N LYS A 523 37.54 3.45 33.86
CA LYS A 523 38.40 3.97 34.94
C LYS A 523 38.32 3.10 36.19
N LEU A 524 37.12 2.72 36.63
CA LEU A 524 36.91 1.83 37.78
C LEU A 524 37.65 0.47 37.61
N LYS A 525 37.57 -0.14 36.41
CA LYS A 525 38.31 -1.37 36.09
C LYS A 525 39.83 -1.19 36.01
N LYS A 526 40.33 0.02 35.69
CA LYS A 526 41.77 0.31 35.67
C LYS A 526 42.33 0.68 37.05
N SER A 527 41.52 1.25 37.95
CA SER A 527 41.90 1.42 39.36
C SER A 527 41.94 0.08 40.13
N SER A 528 41.15 -0.92 39.73
CA SER A 528 41.15 -2.25 40.35
C SER A 528 42.21 -3.20 39.80
N SER A 529 43.03 -2.80 38.82
CA SER A 529 44.04 -3.64 38.16
C SER A 529 45.48 -3.17 38.39
N ALA A 530 45.72 -2.35 39.42
CA ALA A 530 47.01 -1.67 39.65
C ALA A 530 47.71 -2.09 40.96
N THR A 531 47.20 -3.09 41.69
CA THR A 531 47.83 -3.67 42.90
C THR A 531 47.46 -5.15 43.06
N ALA A 532 48.13 -6.06 42.33
CA ALA A 532 48.10 -7.51 42.59
C ALA A 532 49.14 -8.32 41.77
N VAL A 533 50.45 -7.98 41.85
CA VAL A 533 51.52 -8.94 41.50
C VAL A 533 52.67 -8.79 42.51
N LYS A 534 52.65 -9.58 43.58
CA LYS A 534 53.86 -10.00 44.30
C LYS A 534 53.58 -11.15 45.26
N GLN A 535 54.41 -12.19 45.12
CA GLN A 535 54.74 -13.26 46.07
C GLN A 535 53.66 -14.32 46.38
N GLU A 536 54.20 -15.50 46.67
CA GLU A 536 53.54 -16.78 46.94
C GLU A 536 53.54 -17.07 48.47
N ASP A 537 53.20 -18.31 48.82
CA ASP A 537 53.41 -18.99 50.11
C ASP A 537 52.50 -18.67 51.31
N ALA A 538 52.60 -19.58 52.31
CA ALA A 538 51.96 -19.57 53.64
C ALA A 538 50.45 -19.88 53.75
N ALA A 539 50.10 -21.12 53.37
CA ALA A 539 49.47 -22.13 54.24
C ALA A 539 48.23 -21.84 55.13
N SER A 540 47.34 -22.84 55.14
CA SER A 540 46.54 -23.37 56.27
C SER A 540 45.15 -22.83 56.60
N ASN A 541 44.31 -23.78 57.04
CA ASN A 541 43.15 -23.67 57.96
C ASN A 541 41.94 -22.78 57.57
N ALA A 542 40.87 -23.48 57.14
CA ALA A 542 39.51 -23.11 57.55
C ALA A 542 39.34 -23.35 59.07
N PRO A 543 38.31 -22.80 59.75
CA PRO A 543 36.98 -23.45 59.68
C PRO A 543 35.74 -22.52 59.91
N THR A 544 34.57 -23.17 59.93
CA THR A 544 33.31 -22.93 60.70
C THR A 544 33.13 -21.68 61.62
N SER A 545 31.93 -21.17 61.91
CA SER A 545 30.55 -21.34 61.36
C SER A 545 29.52 -20.45 62.12
N THR A 546 28.22 -20.54 61.75
CA THR A 546 26.99 -20.43 62.59
C THR A 546 26.55 -19.14 63.33
N THR A 547 25.25 -18.84 63.17
CA THR A 547 24.27 -18.23 64.12
C THR A 547 24.46 -16.82 64.74
N ALA A 548 23.42 -16.10 65.22
CA ALA A 548 21.99 -16.04 64.87
C ALA A 548 21.23 -14.90 65.62
N SER A 549 20.18 -14.36 64.98
CA SER A 549 18.92 -13.86 65.59
C SER A 549 18.85 -12.50 66.35
N SER A 550 17.60 -12.09 66.61
CA SER A 550 17.11 -10.97 67.46
C SER A 550 17.31 -9.52 66.95
N ARG A 551 16.62 -8.50 67.50
CA ARG A 551 15.16 -8.20 67.61
C ARG A 551 15.01 -6.76 68.17
N THR A 552 13.87 -6.09 67.92
CA THR A 552 13.35 -4.89 68.68
C THR A 552 14.20 -3.60 68.72
N SER A 553 13.69 -2.39 69.03
CA SER A 553 12.42 -1.70 68.67
C SER A 553 12.36 -0.24 69.17
N LEU A 554 11.79 0.68 68.37
CA LEU A 554 11.02 1.91 68.74
C LEU A 554 11.63 3.04 69.63
N VAL A 555 11.25 4.30 69.31
CA VAL A 555 10.90 5.50 70.16
C VAL A 555 11.35 6.81 69.48
N ARG A 556 10.77 8.02 69.68
CA ARG A 556 9.36 8.54 69.63
C ARG A 556 9.41 10.11 69.68
N ALA A 557 8.28 10.78 69.41
CA ALA A 557 7.97 12.23 69.57
C ALA A 557 8.52 13.19 68.48
N GLY A 558 7.93 14.37 68.22
CA GLY A 558 6.80 15.04 68.91
C GLY A 558 5.97 16.03 68.02
N LEU A 559 4.97 16.69 68.65
CA LEU A 559 3.91 17.57 68.08
C LEU A 559 4.17 19.07 68.44
N PRO A 560 3.50 20.12 67.85
CA PRO A 560 2.08 20.48 68.13
C PRO A 560 1.30 21.26 67.03
N VAL A 561 0.06 21.69 67.35
CA VAL A 561 -0.92 22.41 66.47
C VAL A 561 -1.80 23.43 67.25
N PRO A 562 -2.03 24.64 66.70
CA PRO A 562 -3.33 25.39 66.77
C PRO A 562 -3.61 26.23 65.48
N SER A 563 -4.70 27.01 65.25
CA SER A 563 -6.15 26.97 65.59
C SER A 563 -6.92 28.02 64.73
N ARG A 564 -7.82 27.65 63.81
CA ARG A 564 -9.31 27.65 63.92
C ARG A 564 -10.06 29.01 63.88
N ASN A 565 -10.77 29.29 62.77
CA ASN A 565 -12.09 29.98 62.62
C ASN A 565 -12.51 29.97 61.11
N GLN A 566 -13.77 30.05 60.61
CA GLN A 566 -15.17 30.23 61.11
C GLN A 566 -15.81 31.65 60.97
N GLY A 567 -17.00 31.72 60.33
CA GLY A 567 -17.85 32.90 59.98
C GLY A 567 -18.22 32.88 58.47
N GLN A 568 -19.47 32.79 57.95
CA GLN A 568 -20.77 33.50 58.15
C GLN A 568 -20.84 34.91 57.48
N ILE A 569 -21.92 35.39 56.81
CA ILE A 569 -23.22 34.84 56.33
C ILE A 569 -23.88 35.82 55.30
N ALA A 570 -24.82 35.36 54.44
CA ALA A 570 -25.85 36.16 53.69
C ALA A 570 -25.39 37.22 52.64
N SER A 571 -26.26 37.86 51.81
CA SER A 571 -27.48 37.46 51.04
C SER A 571 -27.94 38.62 50.10
N ARG A 572 -29.10 38.48 49.40
CA ARG A 572 -29.87 39.51 48.63
C ARG A 572 -29.30 39.99 47.26
N GLN A 573 -30.09 40.50 46.30
CA GLN A 573 -31.47 40.18 45.82
C GLN A 573 -31.80 40.97 44.52
N GLY A 574 -32.67 40.43 43.64
CA GLY A 574 -33.26 41.12 42.46
C GLY A 574 -33.07 40.32 41.16
N LYS A 575 -34.09 39.86 40.40
CA LYS A 575 -35.21 40.54 39.70
C LYS A 575 -34.71 41.35 38.47
N LYS A 576 -35.25 41.22 37.24
CA LYS A 576 -36.58 40.69 36.80
C LYS A 576 -36.56 40.23 35.30
N THR A 577 -37.39 39.22 34.96
CA THR A 577 -38.28 39.00 33.76
C THR A 577 -38.04 39.77 32.43
N SER A 578 -38.35 39.27 31.20
CA SER A 578 -39.56 38.50 30.79
C SER A 578 -39.52 37.77 29.41
N THR A 579 -39.91 36.47 29.39
CA THR A 579 -40.84 35.74 28.47
C THR A 579 -41.06 36.07 26.96
N LEU A 580 -40.77 35.10 26.06
CA LEU A 580 -41.68 34.22 25.24
C LEU A 580 -42.93 34.79 24.47
N PRO A 581 -43.46 34.14 23.38
CA PRO A 581 -42.84 33.33 22.29
C PRO A 581 -43.51 33.60 20.86
N PRO A 582 -43.92 32.67 19.92
CA PRO A 582 -44.04 32.98 18.47
C PRO A 582 -45.48 32.87 17.87
N PRO A 583 -45.63 32.89 16.52
CA PRO A 583 -46.60 32.04 15.83
C PRO A 583 -46.04 31.29 14.57
N ALA A 584 -46.91 30.57 13.85
CA ALA A 584 -46.58 29.48 12.90
C ALA A 584 -46.94 29.73 11.42
N ASN A 585 -46.68 28.71 10.57
CA ASN A 585 -47.09 28.58 9.15
C ASN A 585 -48.59 28.84 8.90
N PRO A 586 -48.94 29.20 7.65
CA PRO A 586 -49.85 28.36 6.85
C PRO A 586 -49.24 27.96 5.48
N ALA A 587 -49.99 27.22 4.64
CA ALA A 587 -49.48 26.63 3.40
C ALA A 587 -50.48 26.69 2.21
N LEU A 588 -49.94 26.60 0.98
CA LEU A 588 -50.64 26.32 -0.31
C LEU A 588 -51.59 27.45 -0.82
N PRO A 589 -52.07 27.45 -2.10
CA PRO A 589 -52.15 26.33 -3.05
C PRO A 589 -51.79 26.54 -4.55
N VAL A 590 -51.43 25.41 -5.19
CA VAL A 590 -51.90 24.86 -6.49
C VAL A 590 -52.30 25.80 -7.66
N ALA A 591 -51.67 25.60 -8.85
CA ALA A 591 -52.37 25.46 -10.15
C ALA A 591 -51.52 24.86 -11.30
N SER A 592 -52.20 24.10 -12.16
CA SER A 592 -51.89 23.51 -13.50
C SER A 592 -51.02 24.33 -14.48
N GLY A 593 -50.45 23.75 -15.57
CA GLY A 593 -50.49 22.38 -16.11
C GLY A 593 -49.90 22.34 -17.55
N MET A 594 -49.52 21.18 -18.10
CA MET A 594 -50.35 20.43 -19.07
C MET A 594 -49.82 19.00 -19.30
N LYS A 595 -50.63 18.12 -19.91
CA LYS A 595 -50.29 16.71 -20.22
C LYS A 595 -50.09 16.50 -21.73
N GLN A 596 -49.15 15.63 -22.10
CA GLN A 596 -49.32 14.54 -23.09
C GLN A 596 -48.05 13.65 -23.10
N GLY A 597 -48.10 12.34 -23.33
CA GLY A 597 -49.29 11.49 -23.39
C GLY A 597 -49.20 10.34 -24.39
N SER A 598 -48.52 9.24 -24.04
CA SER A 598 -48.68 7.95 -24.72
C SER A 598 -48.64 6.79 -23.71
N GLN A 599 -49.59 5.87 -23.83
CA GLN A 599 -49.66 4.65 -23.03
C GLN A 599 -49.25 3.44 -23.89
N ASN A 600 -48.72 2.40 -23.25
CA ASN A 600 -49.25 1.04 -23.42
C ASN A 600 -48.71 0.08 -22.33
N ASN A 601 -49.59 -0.28 -21.40
CA ASN A 601 -50.10 -1.66 -21.20
C ASN A 601 -49.28 -2.79 -21.85
N LEU A 602 -49.01 -3.95 -21.23
CA LEU A 602 -49.46 -4.65 -20.00
C LEU A 602 -48.38 -5.73 -19.69
N SER A 603 -48.33 -6.51 -18.60
CA SER A 603 -49.22 -6.77 -17.45
C SER A 603 -48.38 -7.06 -16.17
N ALA A 604 -49.03 -7.25 -15.02
CA ALA A 604 -48.37 -7.48 -13.74
C ALA A 604 -48.66 -8.87 -13.14
N SER A 605 -47.78 -9.32 -12.23
CA SER A 605 -48.11 -10.33 -11.21
C SER A 605 -47.40 -10.01 -9.87
N THR A 606 -48.07 -9.21 -9.03
CA THR A 606 -47.75 -9.05 -7.60
C THR A 606 -48.15 -10.34 -6.86
N THR A 607 -47.54 -10.73 -5.73
CA THR A 607 -47.94 -10.35 -4.34
C THR A 607 -46.93 -11.06 -3.40
N THR A 608 -46.11 -10.44 -2.54
CA THR A 608 -46.36 -9.66 -1.28
C THR A 608 -46.68 -10.54 -0.05
N VAL A 609 -46.65 -9.95 1.16
CA VAL A 609 -46.86 -10.56 2.52
C VAL A 609 -45.60 -11.23 3.08
N THR A 610 -44.99 -10.82 4.22
CA THR A 610 -45.20 -9.66 5.13
C THR A 610 -43.91 -9.30 5.89
N THR A 611 -43.80 -8.07 6.40
CA THR A 611 -42.89 -7.70 7.52
C THR A 611 -43.54 -7.95 8.87
N THR A 612 -42.75 -8.04 9.95
CA THR A 612 -43.23 -7.92 11.34
C THR A 612 -42.41 -6.91 12.12
N THR A 613 -43.10 -5.95 12.74
CA THR A 613 -42.55 -5.01 13.71
C THR A 613 -43.00 -5.41 15.11
N SER A 614 -42.19 -5.10 16.13
CA SER A 614 -42.67 -5.04 17.51
C SER A 614 -41.97 -3.90 18.25
N SER A 615 -42.68 -3.30 19.20
CA SER A 615 -42.19 -2.18 20.01
C SER A 615 -42.71 -2.38 21.43
N SER A 616 -41.93 -2.01 22.44
CA SER A 616 -42.40 -1.98 23.83
C SER A 616 -41.80 -0.83 24.62
N THR A 617 -42.69 -0.26 25.42
CA THR A 617 -42.60 0.91 26.29
C THR A 617 -41.46 0.90 27.31
N ALA A 618 -40.98 2.09 27.67
CA ALA A 618 -40.18 2.31 28.86
C ALA A 618 -41.05 2.39 30.13
N VAL A 619 -40.49 1.99 31.28
CA VAL A 619 -41.07 2.16 32.63
C VAL A 619 -39.98 2.64 33.58
N THR A 620 -40.34 3.45 34.59
CA THR A 620 -39.43 4.08 35.55
C THR A 620 -39.41 3.34 36.90
N GLY A 621 -38.24 3.23 37.56
CA GLY A 621 -38.13 2.59 38.88
C GLY A 621 -36.70 2.58 39.46
N ASN A 622 -36.53 3.08 40.69
CA ASN A 622 -35.24 3.43 41.31
C ASN A 622 -34.34 2.26 41.78
N ALA A 623 -33.03 2.45 41.59
CA ALA A 623 -31.91 2.22 42.54
C ALA A 623 -31.68 0.85 43.21
N SER A 624 -30.55 0.18 42.88
CA SER A 624 -29.26 0.30 43.63
C SER A 624 -28.26 -0.86 43.38
N THR A 625 -26.97 -0.59 43.65
CA THR A 625 -25.85 -1.55 43.84
C THR A 625 -25.64 -2.71 42.85
N ALA A 626 -24.92 -2.44 41.75
CA ALA A 626 -24.00 -3.40 41.12
C ALA A 626 -22.89 -2.63 40.35
N ALA A 627 -21.69 -3.20 40.25
CA ALA A 627 -20.58 -2.55 39.54
C ALA A 627 -20.72 -2.66 38.01
N LYS A 628 -20.40 -1.59 37.27
CA LYS A 628 -20.34 -1.64 35.79
C LYS A 628 -19.17 -2.52 35.34
N PRO A 629 -19.35 -3.41 34.34
CA PRO A 629 -18.23 -4.11 33.72
C PRO A 629 -17.36 -3.10 32.95
N ILE A 630 -16.04 -3.27 33.04
CA ILE A 630 -15.09 -2.49 32.23
C ILE A 630 -15.12 -3.06 30.81
N VAL A 631 -15.67 -2.28 29.87
CA VAL A 631 -15.54 -2.58 28.43
C VAL A 631 -14.06 -2.46 28.07
N SER A 632 -13.49 -3.53 27.52
CA SER A 632 -12.07 -3.62 27.19
C SER A 632 -11.74 -2.86 25.91
N GLY A 633 -11.80 -1.52 25.97
CA GLY A 633 -11.13 -0.68 24.98
C GLY A 633 -9.64 -1.01 24.97
N ALA A 634 -9.08 -1.26 23.78
CA ALA A 634 -7.67 -1.60 23.65
C ALA A 634 -6.81 -0.45 24.18
N LEU A 635 -6.16 -0.66 25.33
CA LEU A 635 -5.31 0.34 25.95
C LEU A 635 -4.14 0.64 25.01
N ARG A 636 -4.17 1.77 24.29
CA ARG A 636 -3.03 2.27 23.51
C ARG A 636 -1.89 2.57 24.47
N VAL A 637 -1.05 1.58 24.74
CA VAL A 637 0.20 1.76 25.48
C VAL A 637 1.06 2.72 24.68
N HIS A 638 1.15 3.96 25.14
CA HIS A 638 2.01 4.97 24.56
C HIS A 638 3.47 4.54 24.79
N VAL A 639 4.07 3.93 23.76
CA VAL A 639 5.45 3.46 23.78
C VAL A 639 6.36 4.69 23.81
N PRO A 640 7.17 4.90 24.86
CA PRO A 640 8.11 6.02 24.92
C PRO A 640 9.14 5.94 23.78
N SER A 641 9.57 7.09 23.24
CA SER A 641 10.48 7.11 22.08
C SER A 641 11.87 6.54 22.36
N ASP A 642 12.30 6.43 23.62
CA ASP A 642 13.53 5.70 23.98
C ASP A 642 13.39 4.17 23.85
N VAL A 643 12.18 3.62 23.90
CA VAL A 643 11.92 2.19 23.73
C VAL A 643 12.03 1.80 22.25
N GLU A 644 11.44 2.58 21.36
CA GLU A 644 11.57 2.43 19.90
C GLU A 644 13.03 2.60 19.46
N LEU A 645 13.74 3.61 19.98
CA LEU A 645 15.16 3.82 19.72
C LEU A 645 16.01 2.61 20.16
N LYS A 646 15.74 2.04 21.34
CA LYS A 646 16.42 0.81 21.81
C LYS A 646 16.13 -0.40 20.93
N PHE A 647 14.92 -0.53 20.38
CA PHE A 647 14.58 -1.61 19.46
C PHE A 647 15.36 -1.49 18.14
N ARG A 648 15.39 -0.31 17.52
CA ARG A 648 16.17 -0.05 16.29
C ARG A 648 17.68 -0.30 16.50
N MET A 649 18.23 0.23 17.60
CA MET A 649 19.63 0.00 17.95
C MET A 649 19.96 -1.48 18.22
N HIS A 650 18.99 -2.29 18.67
CA HIS A 650 19.19 -3.73 18.85
C HIS A 650 19.44 -4.43 17.50
N LEU A 651 18.68 -4.08 16.46
CA LEU A 651 18.78 -4.70 15.14
C LEU A 651 20.19 -4.48 14.56
N CYS A 652 20.72 -3.25 14.66
CA CYS A 652 22.09 -2.94 14.26
C CYS A 652 23.14 -3.79 15.00
N LEU A 653 22.93 -4.08 16.30
CA LEU A 653 23.86 -4.89 17.09
C LEU A 653 23.81 -6.38 16.71
N VAL A 654 22.67 -6.89 16.22
CA VAL A 654 22.57 -8.26 15.68
C VAL A 654 23.35 -8.40 14.38
N GLU A 655 23.20 -7.45 13.45
CA GLU A 655 23.97 -7.42 12.18
C GLU A 655 25.49 -7.31 12.43
N MET A 656 25.89 -6.51 13.42
CA MET A 656 27.28 -6.43 13.89
C MET A 656 27.77 -7.68 14.64
N LYS A 657 26.93 -8.72 14.79
CA LYS A 657 27.16 -9.96 15.56
C LYS A 657 27.45 -9.73 17.06
N ASP A 658 27.15 -8.54 17.60
CA ASP A 658 27.14 -8.26 19.03
C ASP A 658 25.79 -8.68 19.64
N ILE A 659 25.53 -9.99 19.60
CA ILE A 659 24.33 -10.63 20.17
C ILE A 659 24.22 -10.30 21.67
N GLY A 660 25.35 -10.19 22.37
CA GLY A 660 25.41 -9.78 23.78
C GLY A 660 24.91 -8.36 24.00
N GLY A 661 25.38 -7.39 23.20
CA GLY A 661 24.93 -6.01 23.21
C GLY A 661 23.45 -5.88 22.82
N ALA A 662 23.01 -6.57 21.76
CA ALA A 662 21.61 -6.59 21.32
C ALA A 662 20.68 -7.10 22.44
N MET A 663 21.03 -8.22 23.06
CA MET A 663 20.31 -8.82 24.18
C MET A 663 20.32 -7.93 25.44
N GLN A 664 21.46 -7.30 25.77
CA GLN A 664 21.54 -6.35 26.88
C GLN A 664 20.64 -5.13 26.64
N LEU A 665 20.55 -4.64 25.40
CA LEU A 665 19.77 -3.46 25.06
C LEU A 665 18.26 -3.73 25.12
N LEU A 666 17.78 -4.84 24.53
CA LEU A 666 16.38 -5.25 24.64
C LEU A 666 15.96 -5.60 26.07
N SER A 667 16.83 -6.31 26.82
CA SER A 667 16.53 -6.65 28.22
C SER A 667 16.46 -5.41 29.12
N SER A 668 17.13 -4.30 28.77
CA SER A 668 17.01 -3.00 29.44
C SER A 668 15.64 -2.31 29.28
N ILE A 669 14.77 -2.81 28.39
CA ILE A 669 13.40 -2.31 28.25
C ILE A 669 12.55 -2.90 29.36
N SER A 670 11.91 -2.06 30.16
CA SER A 670 11.01 -2.51 31.24
C SER A 670 9.85 -3.33 30.68
N LEU A 671 9.50 -4.44 31.34
CA LEU A 671 8.51 -5.41 30.84
C LEU A 671 7.17 -4.76 30.44
N ARG A 672 6.74 -3.74 31.20
CA ARG A 672 5.50 -2.97 30.96
C ARG A 672 5.44 -2.18 29.65
N PHE A 673 6.59 -2.01 28.97
CA PHE A 673 6.71 -1.31 27.69
C PHE A 673 7.09 -2.24 26.53
N ARG A 674 7.32 -3.54 26.78
CA ARG A 674 7.68 -4.50 25.72
C ARG A 674 6.42 -4.91 24.95
N THR A 675 6.33 -4.48 23.71
CA THR A 675 5.32 -4.99 22.76
C THR A 675 5.66 -6.43 22.32
N PRO A 676 4.73 -7.17 21.69
CA PRO A 676 5.02 -8.50 21.13
C PRO A 676 6.27 -8.57 20.24
N LYS A 677 6.56 -7.52 19.45
CA LYS A 677 7.77 -7.44 18.61
C LYS A 677 9.07 -7.51 19.44
N HIS A 678 9.11 -6.83 20.59
CA HIS A 678 10.27 -6.82 21.49
C HIS A 678 10.52 -8.19 22.13
N ASN A 679 9.46 -8.85 22.61
CA ASN A 679 9.56 -10.16 23.25
C ASN A 679 9.86 -11.28 22.24
N MET A 680 9.37 -11.15 20.99
CA MET A 680 9.74 -12.04 19.88
C MET A 680 11.24 -11.96 19.57
N ALA A 681 11.77 -10.75 19.37
CA ALA A 681 13.19 -10.55 19.06
C ALA A 681 14.10 -11.02 20.20
N LEU A 682 13.78 -10.64 21.44
CA LEU A 682 14.52 -11.10 22.62
C LEU A 682 14.47 -12.63 22.80
N GLY A 683 13.34 -13.27 22.46
CA GLY A 683 13.21 -14.72 22.46
C GLY A 683 14.14 -15.42 21.47
N LYS A 684 14.27 -14.87 20.25
CA LYS A 684 15.20 -15.39 19.23
C LYS A 684 16.66 -15.25 19.67
N LEU A 685 17.07 -14.08 20.19
CA LEU A 685 18.43 -13.88 20.70
C LEU A 685 18.76 -14.82 21.88
N TYR A 686 17.81 -15.07 22.78
CA TYR A 686 18.01 -16.08 23.83
C TYR A 686 18.19 -17.49 23.27
N LYS A 687 17.45 -17.87 22.22
CA LYS A 687 17.60 -19.17 21.55
C LYS A 687 18.97 -19.30 20.85
N GLU A 688 19.42 -18.26 20.17
CA GLU A 688 20.76 -18.19 19.56
C GLU A 688 21.90 -18.30 20.60
N CYS A 689 21.69 -17.74 21.80
CA CYS A 689 22.59 -17.91 22.95
C CYS A 689 22.36 -19.20 23.76
N GLY A 690 21.65 -20.21 23.24
CA GLY A 690 21.38 -21.49 23.94
C GLY A 690 20.63 -21.34 25.28
N SER A 691 19.97 -20.20 25.48
CA SER A 691 19.31 -19.80 26.73
C SER A 691 17.81 -20.10 26.68
N ASP A 692 17.47 -21.35 26.33
CA ASP A 692 16.11 -21.80 25.99
C ASP A 692 15.05 -21.43 27.02
N ARG A 693 15.37 -21.50 28.31
CA ARG A 693 14.45 -21.10 29.40
C ARG A 693 14.02 -19.63 29.30
N SER A 694 14.92 -18.75 28.87
CA SER A 694 14.66 -17.32 28.66
C SER A 694 13.96 -17.05 27.32
N ALA A 695 14.26 -17.86 26.30
CA ALA A 695 13.54 -17.85 25.02
C ALA A 695 12.07 -18.25 25.20
N ILE A 696 11.81 -19.40 25.83
CA ILE A 696 10.48 -19.90 26.22
C ILE A 696 9.72 -18.84 27.03
N CYS A 697 10.35 -18.21 28.02
CA CYS A 697 9.72 -17.15 28.80
C CYS A 697 9.28 -15.97 27.90
N SER A 698 10.15 -15.54 26.99
CA SER A 698 9.89 -14.39 26.10
C SER A 698 8.77 -14.69 25.10
N PHE A 699 8.76 -15.88 24.47
CA PHE A 699 7.67 -16.29 23.57
C PHE A 699 6.34 -16.53 24.30
N LYS A 700 6.35 -16.96 25.57
CA LYS A 700 5.13 -17.03 26.39
C LYS A 700 4.55 -15.65 26.70
N GLU A 701 5.36 -14.60 26.87
CA GLU A 701 4.86 -13.22 26.94
C GLU A 701 4.29 -12.71 25.61
N VAL A 702 4.81 -13.18 24.46
CA VAL A 702 4.20 -12.88 23.14
C VAL A 702 2.77 -13.42 23.08
N LEU A 703 2.55 -14.70 23.42
CA LEU A 703 1.21 -15.32 23.35
C LEU A 703 0.20 -14.78 24.37
N LYS A 704 0.64 -14.24 25.52
CA LYS A 704 -0.27 -13.57 26.47
C LYS A 704 -0.87 -12.28 25.92
N VAL A 705 -0.13 -11.55 25.08
CA VAL A 705 -0.53 -10.23 24.54
C VAL A 705 -1.05 -10.34 23.11
N SER A 706 -0.50 -11.28 22.34
CA SER A 706 -0.90 -11.62 20.97
C SER A 706 -1.09 -13.14 20.86
N PRO A 707 -2.22 -13.67 21.36
CA PRO A 707 -2.54 -15.11 21.29
C PRO A 707 -2.64 -15.63 19.86
N ARG A 708 -2.77 -14.73 18.87
CA ARG A 708 -2.82 -15.08 17.44
C ARG A 708 -1.45 -15.33 16.79
N SER A 709 -0.33 -15.14 17.49
CA SER A 709 1.01 -15.31 16.91
C SER A 709 1.36 -16.79 16.65
N LEU A 710 1.29 -17.21 15.38
CA LEU A 710 1.75 -18.52 14.93
C LEU A 710 3.26 -18.71 15.16
N ASP A 711 4.08 -17.68 14.93
CA ASP A 711 5.53 -17.76 15.10
C ASP A 711 5.93 -18.05 16.56
N ALA A 712 5.30 -17.39 17.54
CA ALA A 712 5.63 -17.63 18.95
C ALA A 712 5.24 -19.04 19.39
N ALA A 713 4.13 -19.57 18.86
CA ALA A 713 3.72 -20.95 19.08
C ALA A 713 4.68 -21.96 18.42
N ARG A 714 5.13 -21.68 17.18
CA ARG A 714 6.14 -22.47 16.47
C ARG A 714 7.47 -22.51 17.23
N GLU A 715 7.99 -21.37 17.67
CA GLU A 715 9.24 -21.30 18.41
C GLU A 715 9.15 -22.01 19.78
N LEU A 716 7.99 -21.94 20.45
CA LEU A 716 7.75 -22.69 21.68
C LEU A 716 7.73 -24.21 21.44
N LEU A 717 7.11 -24.69 20.35
CA LEU A 717 7.16 -26.12 19.97
C LEU A 717 8.58 -26.59 19.65
N LEU A 718 9.35 -25.79 18.90
CA LEU A 718 10.76 -26.08 18.58
C LEU A 718 11.66 -26.10 19.82
N LEU A 719 11.26 -25.39 20.90
CA LEU A 719 11.90 -25.40 22.21
C LEU A 719 11.27 -26.41 23.19
N GLY A 720 10.55 -27.42 22.68
CA GLY A 720 10.00 -28.52 23.48
C GLY A 720 8.84 -28.15 24.41
N THR A 721 8.25 -26.96 24.27
CA THR A 721 7.06 -26.57 25.03
C THR A 721 5.85 -27.35 24.50
N LYS A 722 5.15 -28.08 25.38
CA LYS A 722 3.99 -28.90 24.99
C LYS A 722 2.88 -28.05 24.36
N LEU A 723 2.29 -28.54 23.27
CA LEU A 723 1.18 -27.87 22.57
C LEU A 723 -0.03 -27.62 23.48
N SER A 724 -0.26 -28.48 24.48
CA SER A 724 -1.27 -28.30 25.52
C SER A 724 -1.04 -27.04 26.38
N GLU A 725 0.21 -26.72 26.72
CA GLU A 725 0.54 -25.48 27.45
C GLU A 725 0.36 -24.25 26.56
N ILE A 726 0.79 -24.34 25.29
CA ILE A 726 0.66 -23.27 24.28
C ILE A 726 -0.83 -22.95 24.03
N LEU A 727 -1.65 -23.98 23.77
CA LEU A 727 -3.11 -23.87 23.67
C LEU A 727 -3.71 -23.18 24.91
N SER A 728 -3.26 -23.55 26.11
CA SER A 728 -3.76 -22.94 27.35
C SER A 728 -3.46 -21.43 27.45
N LEU A 729 -2.39 -20.93 26.82
CA LEU A 729 -2.06 -19.51 26.77
C LEU A 729 -2.92 -18.79 25.72
N VAL A 730 -3.05 -19.37 24.53
CA VAL A 730 -3.87 -18.84 23.43
C VAL A 730 -5.34 -18.72 23.85
N ILE A 731 -5.91 -19.78 24.43
CA ILE A 731 -7.30 -19.78 24.91
C ILE A 731 -7.52 -18.75 26.02
N ARG A 732 -6.52 -18.53 26.89
CA ARG A 732 -6.59 -17.49 27.95
C ARG A 732 -6.47 -16.05 27.43
N GLY A 733 -6.03 -15.85 26.19
CA GLY A 733 -5.95 -14.52 25.55
C GLY A 733 -7.12 -14.20 24.60
N LEU A 734 -7.98 -15.17 24.27
CA LEU A 734 -9.10 -14.94 23.35
C LEU A 734 -10.27 -14.19 24.01
N PRO A 735 -11.05 -13.40 23.25
CA PRO A 735 -12.29 -12.80 23.75
C PRO A 735 -13.31 -13.88 24.17
N ALA A 736 -14.28 -13.48 25.01
CA ALA A 736 -15.35 -14.37 25.45
C ALA A 736 -16.41 -14.70 24.37
N ASP A 737 -16.31 -14.10 23.18
CA ASP A 737 -17.18 -14.42 22.04
C ASP A 737 -16.81 -15.80 21.46
N PRO A 738 -17.73 -16.79 21.44
CA PRO A 738 -17.41 -18.14 20.99
C PRO A 738 -17.31 -18.25 19.48
N SER A 739 -17.97 -17.36 18.73
CA SER A 739 -18.08 -17.46 17.26
C SER A 739 -16.75 -17.13 16.59
N LEU A 740 -16.18 -15.97 16.95
CA LEU A 740 -14.92 -15.43 16.43
C LEU A 740 -13.67 -16.23 16.84
N GLY A 741 -13.78 -17.10 17.85
CA GLY A 741 -12.67 -17.93 18.31
C GLY A 741 -12.47 -19.20 17.47
N VAL A 742 -13.56 -19.84 17.02
CA VAL A 742 -13.54 -21.23 16.55
C VAL A 742 -12.88 -21.40 15.18
N GLU A 743 -13.34 -20.63 14.19
CA GLU A 743 -12.82 -20.71 12.82
C GLU A 743 -11.33 -20.34 12.79
N TRP A 744 -10.96 -19.33 13.59
CA TRP A 744 -9.57 -18.93 13.78
C TRP A 744 -8.73 -20.02 14.47
N ILE A 745 -9.23 -20.69 15.52
CA ILE A 745 -8.54 -21.84 16.14
C ILE A 745 -8.34 -22.97 15.12
N GLY A 746 -9.30 -23.24 14.24
CA GLY A 746 -9.18 -24.23 13.17
C GLY A 746 -8.04 -23.88 12.18
N GLN A 747 -8.00 -22.64 11.70
CA GLN A 747 -6.93 -22.16 10.82
C GLN A 747 -5.56 -22.19 11.52
N TRP A 748 -5.50 -21.78 12.80
CA TRP A 748 -4.26 -21.79 13.61
C TRP A 748 -3.73 -23.21 13.84
N LEU A 749 -4.62 -24.16 14.16
CA LEU A 749 -4.27 -25.59 14.24
C LEU A 749 -3.85 -26.16 12.89
N THR A 750 -4.43 -25.71 11.77
CA THR A 750 -3.95 -26.06 10.42
C THR A 750 -2.49 -25.65 10.25
N GLY A 751 -2.16 -24.39 10.56
CA GLY A 751 -0.80 -23.85 10.44
C GLY A 751 0.22 -24.61 11.30
N LEU A 752 -0.13 -24.92 12.55
CA LEU A 752 0.75 -25.70 13.45
C LEU A 752 0.83 -27.20 13.11
N SER A 753 -0.19 -27.77 12.46
CA SER A 753 -0.18 -29.20 12.13
C SER A 753 0.95 -29.59 11.17
N HIS A 754 1.38 -28.67 10.30
CA HIS A 754 2.55 -28.86 9.42
C HIS A 754 3.90 -28.90 10.18
N LEU A 755 3.90 -28.64 11.51
CA LEU A 755 5.09 -28.49 12.35
C LEU A 755 5.08 -29.40 13.58
N ALA A 756 3.96 -30.05 13.89
CA ALA A 756 3.77 -30.90 15.06
C ALA A 756 3.93 -32.39 14.72
N SER A 757 4.45 -33.21 15.65
CA SER A 757 4.42 -34.67 15.51
C SER A 757 2.98 -35.22 15.64
N PRO A 758 2.66 -36.40 15.08
CA PRO A 758 1.36 -37.04 15.29
C PRO A 758 0.99 -37.22 16.78
N SER A 759 1.97 -37.53 17.64
CA SER A 759 1.80 -37.59 19.09
C SER A 759 1.46 -36.22 19.72
N THR A 760 2.02 -35.14 19.20
CA THR A 760 1.71 -33.76 19.64
C THR A 760 0.29 -33.35 19.22
N VAL A 761 -0.17 -33.81 18.04
CA VAL A 761 -1.56 -33.63 17.59
C VAL A 761 -2.53 -34.43 18.49
N ALA A 762 -2.18 -35.66 18.88
CA ALA A 762 -2.98 -36.45 19.82
C ALA A 762 -3.08 -35.82 21.22
N GLU A 763 -1.99 -35.26 21.77
CA GLU A 763 -2.04 -34.48 23.02
C GLU A 763 -2.92 -33.21 22.88
N ALA A 764 -2.95 -32.58 21.69
CA ALA A 764 -3.83 -31.45 21.42
C ALA A 764 -5.31 -31.84 21.39
N VAL A 765 -5.68 -32.98 20.77
CA VAL A 765 -7.06 -33.53 20.83
C VAL A 765 -7.51 -33.69 22.28
N ALA A 766 -6.71 -34.35 23.12
CA ALA A 766 -7.01 -34.55 24.53
C ALA A 766 -7.08 -33.23 25.33
N SER A 767 -6.42 -32.17 24.86
CA SER A 767 -6.48 -30.83 25.45
C SER A 767 -7.74 -30.04 25.05
N LEU A 768 -8.35 -30.33 23.90
CA LEU A 768 -9.62 -29.73 23.47
C LEU A 768 -10.81 -30.22 24.31
N ASP A 769 -10.80 -31.47 24.76
CA ASP A 769 -11.85 -32.05 25.63
C ASP A 769 -11.99 -31.31 26.98
N ALA A 770 -10.91 -30.65 27.45
CA ALA A 770 -10.88 -29.88 28.69
C ALA A 770 -11.53 -28.48 28.58
N ILE A 771 -11.95 -28.05 27.39
CA ILE A 771 -12.51 -26.71 27.17
C ILE A 771 -13.96 -26.65 27.68
N LYS A 772 -14.26 -25.64 28.50
CA LYS A 772 -15.60 -25.39 29.03
C LYS A 772 -16.58 -24.95 27.91
N PRO A 773 -17.90 -25.22 28.04
CA PRO A 773 -18.90 -24.53 27.24
C PRO A 773 -18.67 -23.02 27.36
N PRO A 774 -18.70 -22.26 26.25
CA PRO A 774 -19.51 -22.50 25.05
C PRO A 774 -18.83 -23.22 23.86
N PHE A 775 -17.52 -23.43 23.84
CA PHE A 775 -16.82 -23.91 22.64
C PHE A 775 -17.15 -25.36 22.19
N LYS A 776 -17.83 -26.16 23.03
CA LYS A 776 -18.16 -27.56 22.74
C LYS A 776 -19.06 -27.76 21.50
N THR A 777 -19.95 -26.82 21.19
CA THR A 777 -20.91 -26.93 20.07
C THR A 777 -20.29 -26.67 18.70
N SER A 778 -19.15 -26.00 18.65
CA SER A 778 -18.53 -25.52 17.40
C SER A 778 -17.31 -26.36 16.97
N SER A 779 -17.13 -27.49 17.66
CA SER A 779 -15.99 -28.40 17.57
C SER A 779 -15.83 -29.09 16.21
N THR A 780 -16.92 -29.37 15.50
CA THR A 780 -16.90 -30.16 14.24
C THR A 780 -15.90 -29.64 13.21
N LEU A 781 -15.86 -28.33 12.95
CA LEU A 781 -14.95 -27.77 11.94
C LEU A 781 -13.49 -27.94 12.36
N ILE A 782 -13.14 -27.56 13.60
CA ILE A 782 -11.79 -27.74 14.16
C ILE A 782 -11.35 -29.21 14.06
N MET A 783 -12.23 -30.15 14.40
CA MET A 783 -11.92 -31.58 14.40
C MET A 783 -11.80 -32.16 12.98
N VAL A 784 -12.60 -31.70 12.01
CA VAL A 784 -12.49 -32.07 10.58
C VAL A 784 -11.18 -31.54 9.99
N THR A 785 -10.83 -30.29 10.30
CA THR A 785 -9.55 -29.68 9.94
C THR A 785 -8.37 -30.47 10.51
N LEU A 786 -8.47 -30.92 11.78
CA LEU A 786 -7.43 -31.70 12.44
C LEU A 786 -7.28 -33.10 11.84
N ALA A 787 -8.38 -33.80 11.54
CA ALA A 787 -8.34 -35.08 10.82
C ALA A 787 -7.76 -34.93 9.39
N THR A 788 -8.08 -33.84 8.69
CA THR A 788 -7.51 -33.50 7.38
C THR A 788 -6.00 -33.29 7.47
N ALA A 789 -5.51 -32.69 8.55
CA ALA A 789 -4.08 -32.54 8.79
C ALA A 789 -3.38 -33.87 9.10
N MET A 790 -3.97 -34.71 9.96
CA MET A 790 -3.43 -36.04 10.28
C MET A 790 -3.34 -36.95 9.04
N TYR A 791 -4.34 -36.87 8.14
CA TYR A 791 -4.28 -37.49 6.81
C TYR A 791 -3.08 -36.97 5.99
N ARG A 792 -2.90 -35.65 5.89
CA ARG A 792 -1.76 -35.02 5.20
C ARG A 792 -0.38 -35.36 5.79
N GLN A 793 -0.32 -35.82 7.04
CA GLN A 793 0.90 -36.30 7.70
C GLN A 793 1.11 -37.83 7.58
N GLY A 794 0.22 -38.57 6.92
CA GLY A 794 0.31 -40.03 6.83
C GLY A 794 -0.09 -40.79 8.11
N SER A 795 -0.64 -40.10 9.11
CA SER A 795 -1.18 -40.69 10.35
C SER A 795 -2.60 -41.24 10.10
N LEU A 796 -2.70 -42.15 9.13
CA LEU A 796 -3.97 -42.59 8.54
C LEU A 796 -4.88 -43.31 9.55
N VAL A 797 -4.30 -44.16 10.42
CA VAL A 797 -5.06 -44.92 11.44
C VAL A 797 -5.64 -43.98 12.48
N ASP A 798 -4.85 -43.04 12.99
CA ASP A 798 -5.29 -42.09 14.01
C ASP A 798 -6.31 -41.09 13.44
N ALA A 799 -6.18 -40.69 12.17
CA ALA A 799 -7.17 -39.89 11.47
C ALA A 799 -8.53 -40.62 11.36
N VAL A 800 -8.55 -41.92 11.05
CA VAL A 800 -9.78 -42.73 11.07
C VAL A 800 -10.35 -42.84 12.48
N LEU A 801 -9.53 -43.16 13.48
CA LEU A 801 -9.97 -43.27 14.88
C LEU A 801 -10.53 -41.95 15.43
N LEU A 802 -9.94 -40.81 15.05
CA LEU A 802 -10.46 -39.48 15.36
C LEU A 802 -11.82 -39.26 14.70
N LEU A 803 -11.97 -39.53 13.40
CA LEU A 803 -13.24 -39.43 12.68
C LEU A 803 -14.33 -40.34 13.26
N GLU A 804 -14.00 -41.56 13.70
CA GLU A 804 -14.96 -42.43 14.36
C GLU A 804 -15.36 -41.95 15.76
N ARG A 805 -14.44 -41.36 16.52
CA ARG A 805 -14.76 -40.72 17.81
C ARG A 805 -15.66 -39.49 17.60
N ILE A 806 -15.40 -38.67 16.58
CA ILE A 806 -16.27 -37.55 16.16
C ILE A 806 -17.68 -38.05 15.76
N GLN A 807 -17.75 -39.18 15.05
CA GLN A 807 -18.99 -39.78 14.58
C GLN A 807 -19.80 -40.45 15.72
N LYS A 808 -19.13 -40.93 16.79
CA LYS A 808 -19.77 -41.49 17.99
C LYS A 808 -20.13 -40.43 19.05
N ALA A 809 -19.38 -39.34 19.16
CA ALA A 809 -19.54 -38.34 20.22
C ALA A 809 -20.64 -37.29 19.97
N MET A 810 -21.09 -37.12 18.72
CA MET A 810 -21.98 -36.02 18.34
C MET A 810 -23.08 -36.47 17.37
N THR A 811 -24.33 -36.41 17.83
CA THR A 811 -25.54 -36.76 17.06
C THR A 811 -25.78 -35.89 15.81
N TYR A 812 -25.02 -34.80 15.63
CA TYR A 812 -25.10 -33.89 14.48
C TYR A 812 -24.11 -34.19 13.35
N THR A 813 -22.98 -34.88 13.59
CA THR A 813 -21.88 -34.97 12.60
C THR A 813 -22.22 -35.85 11.40
N ASN A 814 -23.17 -36.79 11.55
CA ASN A 814 -23.71 -37.60 10.44
C ASN A 814 -24.43 -36.79 9.35
N LYS A 815 -24.60 -35.47 9.49
CA LYS A 815 -25.28 -34.58 8.52
C LYS A 815 -24.33 -33.69 7.69
N VAL A 816 -23.01 -33.88 7.78
CA VAL A 816 -22.01 -33.04 7.09
C VAL A 816 -21.30 -33.86 5.99
N PRO A 817 -21.45 -33.54 4.68
CA PRO A 817 -20.89 -34.34 3.59
C PRO A 817 -19.36 -34.32 3.51
N GLU A 818 -18.71 -33.28 4.03
CA GLU A 818 -17.25 -33.17 4.11
C GLU A 818 -16.64 -34.26 5.00
N VAL A 819 -17.28 -34.58 6.14
CA VAL A 819 -16.83 -35.62 7.09
C VAL A 819 -16.77 -36.98 6.40
N TRP A 820 -17.85 -37.33 5.71
CA TRP A 820 -17.97 -38.55 4.92
C TRP A 820 -16.98 -38.58 3.75
N THR A 821 -16.75 -37.44 3.09
CA THR A 821 -15.79 -37.33 1.98
C THR A 821 -14.35 -37.53 2.44
N ILE A 822 -13.95 -36.95 3.57
CA ILE A 822 -12.61 -37.12 4.14
C ILE A 822 -12.42 -38.55 4.66
N LYS A 823 -13.44 -39.15 5.30
CA LYS A 823 -13.42 -40.58 5.67
C LYS A 823 -13.23 -41.47 4.43
N GLY A 824 -13.95 -41.17 3.35
CA GLY A 824 -13.81 -41.87 2.06
C GLY A 824 -12.41 -41.73 1.45
N LEU A 825 -11.81 -40.54 1.49
CA LEU A 825 -10.44 -40.30 1.02
C LEU A 825 -9.41 -41.13 1.79
N ILE A 826 -9.47 -41.16 3.13
CA ILE A 826 -8.52 -41.94 3.93
C ILE A 826 -8.69 -43.45 3.65
N LEU A 827 -9.93 -43.92 3.48
CA LEU A 827 -10.23 -45.31 3.09
C LEU A 827 -9.69 -45.65 1.69
N MET A 828 -9.81 -44.71 0.74
CA MET A 828 -9.27 -44.85 -0.62
C MET A 828 -7.73 -44.98 -0.60
N GLU A 829 -7.05 -44.15 0.20
CA GLU A 829 -5.58 -44.14 0.33
C GLU A 829 -5.04 -45.47 0.90
N ILE A 830 -5.75 -46.09 1.86
CA ILE A 830 -5.40 -47.41 2.40
C ILE A 830 -5.96 -48.59 1.57
N GLY A 831 -6.38 -48.34 0.33
CA GLY A 831 -6.86 -49.37 -0.61
C GLY A 831 -8.25 -49.94 -0.30
N LYS A 832 -8.96 -49.42 0.70
CA LYS A 832 -10.34 -49.80 1.08
C LYS A 832 -11.37 -49.10 0.21
N PHE A 833 -11.26 -49.29 -1.11
CA PHE A 833 -12.13 -48.68 -2.10
C PHE A 833 -13.64 -48.98 -1.91
N PRO A 834 -14.08 -50.20 -1.50
CA PRO A 834 -15.50 -50.45 -1.25
C PRO A 834 -16.06 -49.60 -0.10
N GLU A 835 -15.37 -49.56 1.04
CA GLU A 835 -15.77 -48.74 2.19
C GLU A 835 -15.67 -47.23 1.89
N ALA A 836 -14.69 -46.82 1.06
CA ALA A 836 -14.58 -45.46 0.56
C ALA A 836 -15.79 -45.05 -0.30
N ILE A 837 -16.19 -45.91 -1.24
CA ILE A 837 -17.38 -45.73 -2.09
C ILE A 837 -18.64 -45.56 -1.24
N ASP A 838 -18.82 -46.37 -0.19
CA ASP A 838 -19.98 -46.22 0.71
C ASP A 838 -19.95 -44.91 1.51
N CYS A 839 -18.77 -44.43 1.92
CA CYS A 839 -18.64 -43.10 2.53
C CYS A 839 -19.01 -41.99 1.54
N PHE A 840 -18.58 -42.06 0.27
CA PHE A 840 -18.98 -41.08 -0.75
C PHE A 840 -20.49 -41.14 -1.06
N LYS A 841 -21.13 -42.33 -1.02
CA LYS A 841 -22.59 -42.45 -1.11
C LYS A 841 -23.29 -41.70 0.03
N GLN A 842 -22.81 -41.80 1.26
CA GLN A 842 -23.39 -41.06 2.40
C GLN A 842 -23.24 -39.54 2.24
N ALA A 843 -22.10 -39.06 1.75
CA ALA A 843 -21.92 -37.64 1.40
C ALA A 843 -22.96 -37.18 0.34
N LEU A 844 -23.22 -38.01 -0.68
CA LEU A 844 -24.18 -37.70 -1.75
C LEU A 844 -25.66 -37.87 -1.33
N ILE A 845 -25.97 -38.69 -0.33
CA ILE A 845 -27.30 -38.74 0.30
C ILE A 845 -27.61 -37.42 1.02
N LEU A 846 -26.60 -36.82 1.66
CA LEU A 846 -26.72 -35.53 2.34
C LEU A 846 -26.77 -34.36 1.35
N TRP A 847 -25.93 -34.37 0.32
CA TRP A 847 -25.90 -33.33 -0.71
C TRP A 847 -25.65 -33.92 -2.10
N PRO A 848 -26.71 -34.22 -2.89
CA PRO A 848 -26.59 -34.89 -4.20
C PRO A 848 -25.77 -34.15 -5.26
N LYS A 849 -25.46 -32.87 -5.06
CA LYS A 849 -24.66 -32.03 -5.97
C LYS A 849 -23.22 -31.82 -5.50
N PHE A 850 -22.77 -32.46 -4.42
CA PHE A 850 -21.45 -32.24 -3.85
C PHE A 850 -20.34 -32.83 -4.75
N PHE A 851 -19.70 -31.96 -5.55
CA PHE A 851 -18.69 -32.35 -6.55
C PHE A 851 -17.54 -33.22 -6.00
N PRO A 852 -16.93 -32.96 -4.82
CA PRO A 852 -15.83 -33.78 -4.31
C PRO A 852 -16.21 -35.26 -4.15
N ALA A 853 -17.40 -35.56 -3.62
CA ALA A 853 -17.85 -36.95 -3.45
C ALA A 853 -18.10 -37.64 -4.81
N HIS A 854 -18.64 -36.93 -5.80
CA HIS A 854 -18.76 -37.46 -7.18
C HIS A 854 -17.38 -37.74 -7.81
N LEU A 855 -16.42 -36.83 -7.65
CA LEU A 855 -15.06 -36.96 -8.17
C LEU A 855 -14.37 -38.21 -7.60
N TYR A 856 -14.31 -38.33 -6.27
CA TYR A 856 -13.60 -39.44 -5.62
C TYR A 856 -14.31 -40.78 -5.77
N MET A 857 -15.66 -40.81 -5.83
CA MET A 857 -16.40 -42.03 -6.16
C MET A 857 -16.09 -42.53 -7.58
N VAL A 858 -15.99 -41.63 -8.56
CA VAL A 858 -15.55 -41.96 -9.93
C VAL A 858 -14.09 -42.45 -9.95
N GLN A 859 -13.19 -41.82 -9.19
CA GLN A 859 -11.79 -42.27 -9.07
C GLN A 859 -11.66 -43.66 -8.42
N CYS A 860 -12.47 -43.98 -7.40
CA CYS A 860 -12.53 -45.32 -6.82
C CYS A 860 -12.98 -46.37 -7.86
N HIS A 861 -13.98 -46.05 -8.69
CA HIS A 861 -14.45 -46.95 -9.76
C HIS A 861 -13.40 -47.12 -10.87
N GLN A 862 -12.66 -46.05 -11.21
CA GLN A 862 -11.51 -46.13 -12.13
C GLN A 862 -10.38 -47.01 -11.57
N SER A 863 -10.04 -46.87 -10.29
CA SER A 863 -8.97 -47.63 -9.64
C SER A 863 -9.30 -49.11 -9.49
N LEU A 864 -10.58 -49.42 -9.23
CA LEU A 864 -11.11 -50.79 -9.24
C LEU A 864 -11.43 -51.33 -10.66
N MET A 865 -11.15 -50.57 -11.72
CA MET A 865 -11.44 -50.93 -13.12
C MET A 865 -12.89 -51.38 -13.38
N LEU A 866 -13.86 -50.83 -12.62
CA LEU A 866 -15.25 -51.28 -12.66
C LEU A 866 -15.93 -50.91 -14.00
N PRO A 867 -16.63 -51.85 -14.68
CA PRO A 867 -17.36 -51.56 -15.92
C PRO A 867 -18.39 -50.43 -15.80
N GLN A 868 -18.88 -50.18 -14.58
CA GLN A 868 -19.89 -49.17 -14.26
C GLN A 868 -19.34 -47.74 -14.21
N THR A 869 -18.02 -47.53 -14.37
CA THR A 869 -17.38 -46.20 -14.28
C THR A 869 -18.01 -45.16 -15.22
N VAL A 870 -18.31 -45.54 -16.47
CA VAL A 870 -18.98 -44.64 -17.45
C VAL A 870 -20.40 -44.27 -17.00
N VAL A 871 -21.11 -45.20 -16.36
CA VAL A 871 -22.46 -44.98 -15.81
C VAL A 871 -22.40 -44.03 -14.62
N MET A 872 -21.38 -44.14 -13.75
CA MET A 872 -21.19 -43.21 -12.64
C MET A 872 -20.79 -41.80 -13.11
N GLY A 873 -19.92 -41.67 -14.11
CA GLY A 873 -19.61 -40.36 -14.72
C GLY A 873 -20.86 -39.69 -15.31
N LEU A 874 -21.71 -40.45 -16.00
CA LEU A 874 -22.99 -39.96 -16.52
C LEU A 874 -23.99 -39.62 -15.40
N HIS A 875 -24.05 -40.41 -14.32
CA HIS A 875 -24.89 -40.14 -13.17
C HIS A 875 -24.47 -38.85 -12.45
N ALA A 876 -23.17 -38.68 -12.19
CA ALA A 876 -22.60 -37.48 -11.59
C ALA A 876 -22.94 -36.21 -12.40
N PHE A 877 -22.79 -36.26 -13.73
CA PHE A 877 -23.22 -35.18 -14.63
C PHE A 877 -24.73 -34.92 -14.56
N LYS A 878 -25.58 -35.95 -14.53
CA LYS A 878 -27.04 -35.78 -14.38
C LYS A 878 -27.44 -35.12 -13.06
N GLN A 879 -26.74 -35.42 -11.96
CA GLN A 879 -27.05 -34.84 -10.64
C GLN A 879 -26.58 -33.39 -10.50
N MET A 880 -25.34 -33.09 -10.93
CA MET A 880 -24.78 -31.74 -10.86
C MET A 880 -25.38 -30.80 -11.92
N GLY A 881 -25.76 -31.34 -13.08
CA GLY A 881 -26.30 -30.59 -14.22
C GLY A 881 -25.21 -30.01 -15.12
N ASN A 882 -25.61 -29.06 -15.99
CA ASN A 882 -24.77 -28.45 -17.01
C ASN A 882 -23.81 -27.38 -16.45
N CYS A 883 -22.93 -27.80 -15.53
CA CYS A 883 -21.85 -27.02 -14.92
C CYS A 883 -20.47 -27.45 -15.47
N PRO A 884 -19.45 -26.57 -15.49
CA PRO A 884 -18.10 -26.91 -15.96
C PRO A 884 -17.50 -28.15 -15.27
N GLU A 885 -17.75 -28.30 -13.97
CA GLU A 885 -17.24 -29.39 -13.13
C GLU A 885 -17.84 -30.74 -13.54
N GLY A 886 -19.17 -30.80 -13.70
CA GLY A 886 -19.89 -32.01 -14.11
C GLY A 886 -19.62 -32.41 -15.56
N LEU A 887 -19.53 -31.44 -16.47
CA LEU A 887 -19.14 -31.66 -17.87
C LEU A 887 -17.73 -32.25 -17.95
N THR A 888 -16.77 -31.67 -17.22
CA THR A 888 -15.37 -32.10 -17.20
C THR A 888 -15.21 -33.48 -16.55
N LEU A 889 -15.92 -33.76 -15.46
CA LEU A 889 -15.91 -35.07 -14.83
C LEU A 889 -16.40 -36.16 -15.79
N TYR A 890 -17.53 -35.95 -16.48
CA TYR A 890 -18.04 -36.93 -17.44
C TYR A 890 -17.13 -37.08 -18.67
N ALA A 891 -16.54 -35.98 -19.17
CA ALA A 891 -15.54 -36.04 -20.24
C ALA A 891 -14.29 -36.83 -19.84
N SER A 892 -13.78 -36.66 -18.61
CA SER A 892 -12.61 -37.38 -18.10
C SER A 892 -12.79 -38.91 -18.08
N VAL A 893 -14.04 -39.37 -17.94
CA VAL A 893 -14.40 -40.78 -17.99
C VAL A 893 -14.59 -41.25 -19.45
N LEU A 894 -15.32 -40.48 -20.27
CA LEU A 894 -15.53 -40.80 -21.69
C LEU A 894 -14.22 -40.86 -22.49
N LYS A 895 -13.20 -40.07 -22.11
CA LYS A 895 -11.85 -40.12 -22.70
C LYS A 895 -11.25 -41.52 -22.71
N ARG A 896 -11.48 -42.31 -21.65
CA ARG A 896 -10.95 -43.67 -21.51
C ARG A 896 -11.76 -44.74 -22.26
N GLN A 897 -12.84 -44.36 -22.96
CA GLN A 897 -13.68 -45.27 -23.72
C GLN A 897 -13.36 -45.17 -25.22
N VAL A 898 -12.99 -46.30 -25.83
CA VAL A 898 -12.70 -46.41 -27.28
C VAL A 898 -13.86 -45.82 -28.09
N GLY A 899 -13.54 -44.98 -29.08
CA GLY A 899 -14.52 -44.30 -29.93
C GLY A 899 -15.25 -43.10 -29.30
N SER A 900 -15.06 -42.80 -28.01
CA SER A 900 -15.79 -41.73 -27.31
C SER A 900 -15.08 -40.36 -27.24
N LEU A 901 -13.86 -40.25 -27.78
CA LEU A 901 -13.05 -39.03 -27.73
C LEU A 901 -13.78 -37.78 -28.27
N VAL A 902 -14.42 -37.88 -29.44
CA VAL A 902 -15.21 -36.77 -30.06
C VAL A 902 -16.33 -36.27 -29.14
N LYS A 903 -16.89 -37.14 -28.30
CA LYS A 903 -17.92 -36.78 -27.31
C LYS A 903 -17.31 -36.13 -26.07
N ALA A 904 -16.11 -36.55 -25.65
CA ALA A 904 -15.35 -35.90 -24.58
C ALA A 904 -14.92 -34.47 -24.97
N THR A 905 -14.39 -34.27 -26.18
CA THR A 905 -14.02 -32.93 -26.71
C THR A 905 -15.19 -31.96 -26.61
N LYS A 906 -16.34 -32.31 -27.18
CA LYS A 906 -17.56 -31.46 -27.17
C LYS A 906 -18.07 -31.10 -25.76
N LEU A 907 -17.83 -31.95 -24.76
CA LEU A 907 -18.19 -31.67 -23.37
C LEU A 907 -17.19 -30.70 -22.71
N LEU A 908 -15.91 -30.79 -23.05
CA LEU A 908 -14.84 -29.91 -22.56
C LEU A 908 -14.91 -28.53 -23.22
N ASP A 909 -15.16 -28.47 -24.53
CA ASP A 909 -15.48 -27.24 -25.25
C ASP A 909 -16.70 -26.54 -24.61
N ARG A 910 -17.74 -27.32 -24.24
CA ARG A 910 -18.91 -26.79 -23.55
C ARG A 910 -18.56 -26.29 -22.15
N ALA A 911 -17.72 -26.99 -21.39
CA ALA A 911 -17.26 -26.54 -20.07
C ALA A 911 -16.51 -25.20 -20.16
N LEU A 912 -15.59 -25.06 -21.11
CA LEU A 912 -14.86 -23.81 -21.36
C LEU A 912 -15.77 -22.69 -21.87
N SER A 913 -16.80 -23.00 -22.67
CA SER A 913 -17.81 -22.01 -23.08
C SER A 913 -18.69 -21.49 -21.94
N LEU A 914 -18.70 -22.17 -20.79
CA LEU A 914 -19.45 -21.78 -19.59
C LEU A 914 -18.54 -21.14 -18.53
N ASN A 915 -17.27 -21.54 -18.47
CA ASN A 915 -16.24 -20.88 -17.67
C ASN A 915 -14.88 -20.97 -18.39
N PRO A 916 -14.47 -19.93 -19.13
CA PRO A 916 -13.19 -19.90 -19.85
C PRO A 916 -11.96 -20.01 -18.93
N GLY A 917 -12.09 -19.66 -17.65
CA GLY A 917 -11.04 -19.79 -16.65
C GLY A 917 -10.94 -21.18 -15.99
N TYR A 918 -11.77 -22.16 -16.37
CA TYR A 918 -11.79 -23.46 -15.72
C TYR A 918 -10.63 -24.37 -16.17
N VAL A 919 -9.45 -24.15 -15.56
CA VAL A 919 -8.16 -24.80 -15.87
C VAL A 919 -8.27 -26.32 -16.05
N ASN A 920 -9.07 -27.01 -15.24
CA ASN A 920 -9.24 -28.47 -15.36
C ASN A 920 -9.80 -28.89 -16.72
N ALA A 921 -10.76 -28.15 -17.30
CA ALA A 921 -11.28 -28.46 -18.63
C ALA A 921 -10.22 -28.24 -19.71
N ALA A 922 -9.41 -27.18 -19.61
CA ALA A 922 -8.31 -26.92 -20.54
C ALA A 922 -7.23 -28.02 -20.48
N ILE A 923 -6.86 -28.49 -19.27
CA ILE A 923 -5.94 -29.61 -19.08
C ILE A 923 -6.50 -30.89 -19.73
N TYR A 924 -7.75 -31.27 -19.42
CA TYR A 924 -8.35 -32.47 -20.01
C TYR A 924 -8.51 -32.36 -21.53
N LEU A 925 -8.78 -31.17 -22.07
CA LEU A 925 -8.89 -30.93 -23.50
C LEU A 925 -7.54 -31.08 -24.22
N ALA A 926 -6.47 -30.51 -23.67
CA ALA A 926 -5.10 -30.72 -24.17
C ALA A 926 -4.69 -32.20 -24.11
N MET A 927 -5.07 -32.91 -23.04
CA MET A 927 -4.86 -34.36 -22.92
C MET A 927 -5.69 -35.18 -23.92
N VAL A 928 -6.85 -34.70 -24.39
CA VAL A 928 -7.65 -35.35 -25.45
C VAL A 928 -6.99 -35.11 -26.81
N TYR A 929 -6.61 -33.87 -27.14
CA TYR A 929 -5.93 -33.59 -28.41
C TYR A 929 -4.64 -34.40 -28.57
N ARG A 930 -3.85 -34.57 -27.50
CA ARG A 930 -2.63 -35.40 -27.49
C ARG A 930 -2.87 -36.92 -27.71
N GLU A 931 -4.10 -37.40 -27.59
CA GLU A 931 -4.47 -38.80 -27.91
C GLU A 931 -5.17 -38.93 -29.28
N VAL A 932 -5.37 -37.81 -29.98
CA VAL A 932 -5.94 -37.74 -31.34
C VAL A 932 -4.86 -37.38 -32.37
N SER A 933 -3.76 -36.75 -31.94
CA SER A 933 -2.53 -36.49 -32.69
C SER A 933 -1.53 -37.64 -32.62
#